data_AF-A0A4R7T5Z7-F1
#
_entry.id   AF-A0A4R7T5Z7-F1
#
_cell.length_a   1.000
_cell.length_b   1.000
_cell.length_c   1.000
_cell.angle_alpha   90.00
_cell.angle_beta   90.00
_cell.angle_gamma   90.00
#
_symmetry.space_group_name_H-M   'P 1'
#
loop_
_entity.id
_entity.type
_entity.pdbx_description
1 polymer ?
#
loop_
_entity_poly.entity_id
_entity_poly.type
_entity_poly.pdbx_seq_one_letter_code
_entity_poly.pdbx_strand_id
1 'polypeptide(L)'
;MGWDNPPIPWSELERKLSGRTRPPAPADELFEADGGDGPAWSRHRPPYDPDPVDKPRRPDGPVVPYAELHCHSYYSFLDGASSPEHLVEESVRLGLHALALTDHDGFYGVVRMAEAAEEYDDLKTVFGAELSLELTKPQNGAADPEGSHLLVLAERQQGYHRLAGAITEAQLRGQEKGRPVYDLEELAAIGEDSWLILTGCRKGLVRRALELGGQAEGPAAAARELDRLTALFGKDRVVVELIDHGLPLDTTRNAVLARLAEAKGLPVVATNNVHYAQPRRHRLAAAIAAVRARRSLDAMDGWLPPAGTAHLRSGEEMLARFRRYDGAVARSVELADQLAFSLRAAKPSLPHQEVPPGYDPMEWLKKLCRDGVRKRYADKPAELMAKAQARVERELEVIEDLKFPGYFLIVRDIVMFAKRKGILYQGRGSAANSVVCYALEITAIDPVFYNLPFERFLSSARDEEPDIDVDFDSDRREEVIQYVYGKYGRRNAAQVANVITYRPKLAVRDMAKALGFSTGQQDAWSKQVDAWGAVRSSADHDIPPAVVGLAEGLLKFPRHLGIHSGGMVLTDIPVGHVVPVEHARMENRTVLQWDKDDCAWMGLVKFDLLGLGMLAALQYAMDLVREFLGEDWNLDSIPKEERGVYDQLCKADSVGVFQVESRAQMSTLPRLRPRSFYDLAIEVALIRPGPIQGGAVHPFIRRKLREEPITYLHPKLEPVLERTLGVPLFQEQLMQIAMTVGGCTGEDADLLRRAMGSKRGVEKISSLKTKLYDGMAANGITGETADQIYEKIEAFANFGFAESHSISFALLVYASTWLRLHYPAAFLAALLRAQPMGFYSPQSLVADARRHGVTVHRPDLHLSQPHATLEPLPPAQVVATGNDSCLEKVQPEVGEFDPEEKFDSDLHRRDGKLAVRLGLAGVKSIGEAVATGIVEEREKNGPYADMADLVRRTGLTAVQVEALATAGAFDSFGLSRRQALWNAGRAAEERPGHLSGVSSSGPPPMLPGMTEMETTMADLWATGISPDDHPIRHVRPGLDERGILRANQLSTAEDGTRVYVGGVVTHRQRPATAAGVTFLNLEDETGMINVVCSNGVWNRYRRVARESSAMIIRGRLERSQGVTNLVADKLERLPLAAKTTSRDFR
;
A
#
# COMPACT_ATOMS: atom_id res chain seq x y z
N MET A 1 34.33 -0.89 -25.15
CA MET A 1 35.44 -1.39 -24.30
C MET A 1 35.33 -0.63 -22.99
N GLY A 2 34.96 -1.17 -21.84
CA GLY A 2 34.78 -2.54 -21.38
C GLY A 2 35.10 -2.46 -19.90
N TRP A 3 34.09 -2.38 -19.04
CA TRP A 3 34.22 -2.52 -17.59
C TRP A 3 32.99 -3.24 -17.07
N ASP A 4 33.20 -4.54 -16.86
CA ASP A 4 32.30 -5.46 -16.18
C ASP A 4 32.19 -5.08 -14.70
N ASN A 5 30.96 -5.04 -14.20
CA ASN A 5 30.73 -5.13 -12.76
C ASN A 5 31.11 -6.55 -12.34
N PRO A 6 32.01 -6.77 -11.36
CA PRO A 6 32.42 -8.12 -11.01
C PRO A 6 31.19 -8.92 -10.52
N PRO A 7 30.87 -10.07 -11.14
CA PRO A 7 29.86 -10.99 -10.63
C PRO A 7 30.49 -11.65 -9.40
N ILE A 8 30.13 -11.21 -8.20
CA ILE A 8 30.60 -11.82 -6.96
C ILE A 8 29.56 -12.88 -6.56
N PRO A 9 29.80 -14.19 -6.75
CA PRO A 9 28.90 -15.23 -6.25
C PRO A 9 28.77 -15.14 -4.72
N TRP A 10 27.71 -15.70 -4.14
CA TRP A 10 27.50 -15.76 -2.68
C TRP A 10 28.77 -16.13 -1.90
N SER A 11 29.51 -17.12 -2.39
CA SER A 11 30.77 -17.58 -1.81
C SER A 11 31.90 -16.54 -1.85
N GLU A 12 31.89 -15.61 -2.80
CA GLU A 12 32.89 -14.56 -2.94
C GLU A 12 32.57 -13.31 -2.09
N LEU A 13 31.28 -13.06 -1.83
CA LEU A 13 30.81 -12.02 -0.91
C LEU A 13 30.99 -12.45 0.55
N GLU A 14 30.63 -13.71 0.86
CA GLU A 14 30.92 -14.36 2.13
C GLU A 14 32.43 -14.39 2.40
N ARG A 15 33.25 -14.69 1.39
CA ARG A 15 34.72 -14.65 1.45
C ARG A 15 35.26 -13.29 1.87
N LYS A 16 34.70 -12.18 1.37
CA LYS A 16 35.12 -10.81 1.74
C LYS A 16 34.68 -10.42 3.15
N LEU A 17 33.57 -10.99 3.62
CA LEU A 17 33.01 -10.72 4.95
C LEU A 17 33.56 -11.66 6.05
N SER A 18 34.13 -12.83 5.68
CA SER A 18 34.54 -13.89 6.62
C SER A 18 35.99 -14.37 6.51
N GLY A 19 36.76 -14.03 5.46
CA GLY A 19 38.22 -14.16 5.40
C GLY A 19 38.86 -15.52 5.01
N ARG A 20 38.28 -16.38 4.14
CA ARG A 20 38.88 -17.71 3.75
C ARG A 20 38.92 -18.01 2.23
N THR A 21 39.90 -18.78 1.72
CA THR A 21 40.27 -18.94 0.27
C THR A 21 40.13 -20.37 -0.34
N ARG A 22 39.43 -20.51 -1.50
CA ARG A 22 39.57 -21.60 -2.55
C ARG A 22 38.76 -21.27 -3.86
N PRO A 23 38.97 -21.95 -5.03
CA PRO A 23 38.65 -21.47 -6.39
C PRO A 23 37.24 -21.82 -6.98
N PRO A 24 36.81 -21.21 -8.12
CA PRO A 24 35.39 -20.99 -8.48
C PRO A 24 34.82 -21.85 -9.65
N ALA A 25 33.48 -21.78 -9.82
CA ALA A 25 32.67 -22.36 -10.91
C ALA A 25 31.62 -21.32 -11.44
N PRO A 26 31.02 -21.50 -12.64
CA PRO A 26 30.48 -20.40 -13.47
C PRO A 26 29.00 -20.03 -13.23
N ALA A 27 28.65 -18.81 -13.67
CA ALA A 27 27.44 -18.02 -13.37
C ALA A 27 26.39 -18.02 -14.49
N ASP A 28 25.10 -17.92 -14.13
CA ASP A 28 24.13 -17.06 -14.84
C ASP A 28 22.76 -16.93 -14.12
N GLU A 29 22.09 -15.79 -14.38
CA GLU A 29 20.70 -15.38 -14.11
C GLU A 29 20.30 -14.85 -12.70
N LEU A 30 20.11 -13.52 -12.60
CA LEU A 30 19.37 -12.86 -11.50
C LEU A 30 18.30 -11.91 -12.03
N PHE A 31 17.08 -12.11 -11.54
CA PHE A 31 15.87 -11.33 -11.83
C PHE A 31 15.79 -10.06 -10.93
N GLU A 32 15.39 -8.92 -11.51
CA GLU A 32 15.03 -7.70 -10.75
C GLU A 32 13.62 -7.84 -10.13
N ALA A 33 13.51 -7.66 -8.82
CA ALA A 33 12.24 -7.65 -8.07
C ALA A 33 11.70 -6.22 -7.87
N ASP A 34 10.37 -6.03 -7.97
CA ASP A 34 9.69 -4.81 -7.56
C ASP A 34 9.24 -4.92 -6.09
N GLY A 35 9.77 -4.03 -5.26
CA GLY A 35 9.39 -3.93 -3.85
C GLY A 35 7.92 -3.54 -3.72
N GLY A 36 7.18 -4.26 -2.88
CA GLY A 36 5.78 -3.93 -2.57
C GLY A 36 5.66 -2.65 -1.75
N ASP A 37 4.42 -2.15 -1.61
CA ASP A 37 4.03 -0.90 -0.94
C ASP A 37 4.25 -0.89 0.60
N GLY A 38 5.17 -1.73 1.12
CA GLY A 38 5.60 -1.66 2.51
C GLY A 38 6.46 -0.41 2.75
N PRO A 39 6.43 0.20 3.96
CA PRO A 39 7.25 1.38 4.28
C PRO A 39 8.76 1.17 4.06
N ALA A 40 9.22 -0.08 4.11
CA ALA A 40 10.60 -0.47 3.87
C ALA A 40 11.01 -0.47 2.39
N TRP A 41 10.05 -0.42 1.46
CA TRP A 41 10.26 -0.62 0.02
C TRP A 41 9.48 0.37 -0.85
N SER A 42 9.11 1.55 -0.33
CA SER A 42 8.58 2.61 -1.19
C SER A 42 9.71 3.12 -2.09
N ARG A 43 9.75 2.65 -3.34
CA ARG A 43 10.58 3.31 -4.36
C ARG A 43 9.90 4.63 -4.67
N HIS A 44 10.45 5.72 -4.14
CA HIS A 44 10.13 7.05 -4.65
C HIS A 44 10.45 7.04 -6.15
N ARG A 45 9.50 7.48 -6.98
CA ARG A 45 9.76 7.62 -8.40
C ARG A 45 10.93 8.62 -8.53
N PRO A 46 12.03 8.25 -9.19
CA PRO A 46 13.10 9.20 -9.45
C PRO A 46 12.55 10.35 -10.29
N PRO A 47 13.10 11.57 -10.18
CA PRO A 47 12.79 12.64 -11.11
C PRO A 47 12.87 12.13 -12.54
N TYR A 48 11.95 12.58 -13.38
CA TYR A 48 11.99 12.23 -14.79
C TYR A 48 13.37 12.59 -15.37
N ASP A 49 14.02 11.62 -16.00
CA ASP A 49 15.25 11.86 -16.71
C ASP A 49 15.28 11.00 -17.98
N PRO A 50 15.28 11.65 -19.16
CA PRO A 50 15.37 10.94 -20.43
C PRO A 50 16.80 10.39 -20.59
N ASP A 51 16.93 9.13 -21.03
CA ASP A 51 18.24 8.52 -21.31
C ASP A 51 19.05 9.44 -22.23
N PRO A 52 20.26 9.91 -21.85
CA PRO A 52 21.06 10.81 -22.67
C PRO A 52 21.35 10.31 -24.09
N VAL A 53 21.35 8.99 -24.29
CA VAL A 53 21.55 8.36 -25.61
C VAL A 53 20.31 8.50 -26.49
N ASP A 54 19.12 8.41 -25.89
CA ASP A 54 17.83 8.44 -26.59
C ASP A 54 17.07 9.77 -26.42
N LYS A 55 17.64 10.75 -25.69
CA LYS A 55 17.02 12.06 -25.44
C LYS A 55 16.70 12.73 -26.78
N PRO A 56 15.42 12.93 -27.11
CA PRO A 56 15.03 13.51 -28.38
C PRO A 56 15.60 14.92 -28.51
N ARG A 57 16.09 15.22 -29.71
CA ARG A 57 16.53 16.56 -30.08
C ARG A 57 15.53 17.19 -31.01
N ARG A 58 15.43 18.51 -30.91
CA ARG A 58 14.72 19.32 -31.89
C ARG A 58 15.33 19.10 -33.28
N PRO A 59 14.55 19.14 -34.37
CA PRO A 59 15.08 19.02 -35.72
C PRO A 59 16.18 20.06 -36.02
N ASP A 60 17.22 19.66 -36.75
CA ASP A 60 18.27 20.56 -37.23
C ASP A 60 17.71 21.45 -38.36
N GLY A 61 17.67 22.76 -38.14
CA GLY A 61 17.22 23.75 -39.13
C GLY A 61 15.87 24.41 -38.81
N PRO A 62 15.36 25.27 -39.70
CA PRO A 62 14.11 25.99 -39.47
C PRO A 62 12.91 25.02 -39.52
N VAL A 63 12.07 25.07 -38.48
CA VAL A 63 10.79 24.35 -38.41
C VAL A 63 9.63 25.32 -38.64
N VAL A 64 8.52 24.83 -39.19
CA VAL A 64 7.27 25.60 -39.22
C VAL A 64 6.74 25.69 -37.78
N PRO A 65 6.59 26.90 -37.19
CA PRO A 65 6.09 27.05 -35.83
C PRO A 65 4.66 26.51 -35.69
N TYR A 66 4.46 25.61 -34.75
CA TYR A 66 3.17 25.01 -34.45
C TYR A 66 3.11 24.59 -32.97
N ALA A 67 1.94 24.76 -32.35
CA ALA A 67 1.63 24.27 -31.02
C ALA A 67 0.40 23.35 -31.09
N GLU A 68 0.46 22.18 -30.45
CA GLU A 68 -0.72 21.32 -30.33
C GLU A 68 -1.52 21.76 -29.10
N LEU A 69 -2.74 22.24 -29.33
CA LEU A 69 -3.61 22.79 -28.28
C LEU A 69 -4.75 21.84 -27.84
N HIS A 70 -4.82 20.62 -28.41
CA HIS A 70 -5.83 19.62 -28.06
C HIS A 70 -5.21 18.22 -28.04
N CYS A 71 -4.83 17.76 -26.86
CA CYS A 71 -4.10 16.50 -26.69
C CYS A 71 -4.50 15.77 -25.41
N HIS A 72 -4.76 14.48 -25.55
CA HIS A 72 -5.09 13.55 -24.48
C HIS A 72 -3.92 12.60 -24.22
N SER A 73 -3.58 12.43 -22.95
CA SER A 73 -2.67 11.38 -22.51
C SER A 73 -3.45 10.12 -22.14
N TYR A 74 -2.73 9.05 -21.77
CA TYR A 74 -3.35 7.84 -21.22
C TYR A 74 -4.12 8.07 -19.91
N TYR A 75 -4.06 9.27 -19.33
CA TYR A 75 -4.79 9.66 -18.13
C TYR A 75 -6.21 10.15 -18.45
N SER A 76 -6.50 10.46 -19.72
CA SER A 76 -7.83 10.23 -20.27
C SER A 76 -8.09 8.72 -20.25
N PHE A 77 -8.47 8.21 -19.07
CA PHE A 77 -8.43 6.79 -18.75
C PHE A 77 -9.19 5.96 -19.77
N LEU A 78 -8.47 4.99 -20.34
CA LEU A 78 -8.98 4.08 -21.36
C LEU A 78 -9.41 4.77 -22.68
N ASP A 79 -8.83 5.93 -22.98
CA ASP A 79 -8.96 6.61 -24.27
C ASP A 79 -7.58 6.89 -24.90
N GLY A 80 -6.75 7.68 -24.22
CA GLY A 80 -5.39 7.97 -24.68
C GLY A 80 -4.45 6.77 -24.59
N ALA A 81 -3.45 6.71 -25.47
CA ALA A 81 -2.53 5.58 -25.59
C ALA A 81 -1.04 5.93 -25.50
N SER A 82 -0.72 7.13 -25.02
CA SER A 82 0.65 7.59 -24.76
C SER A 82 0.76 8.27 -23.39
N SER A 83 1.92 8.14 -22.75
CA SER A 83 2.20 8.86 -21.51
C SER A 83 2.47 10.34 -21.77
N PRO A 84 2.25 11.23 -20.78
CA PRO A 84 2.64 12.64 -20.92
C PRO A 84 4.11 12.83 -21.30
N GLU A 85 5.01 12.02 -20.74
CA GLU A 85 6.44 12.06 -21.04
C GLU A 85 6.71 11.72 -22.52
N HIS A 86 6.08 10.66 -23.05
CA HIS A 86 6.24 10.28 -24.47
C HIS A 86 5.62 11.33 -25.41
N LEU A 87 4.57 12.04 -24.98
CA LEU A 87 4.00 13.16 -25.74
C LEU A 87 4.96 14.36 -25.77
N VAL A 88 5.63 14.68 -24.67
CA VAL A 88 6.67 15.72 -24.60
C VAL A 88 7.85 15.36 -25.50
N GLU A 89 8.38 14.14 -25.37
CA GLU A 89 9.50 13.66 -26.18
C GLU A 89 9.22 13.75 -27.69
N GLU A 90 8.03 13.30 -28.10
CA GLU A 90 7.62 13.36 -29.49
C GLU A 90 7.38 14.79 -29.97
N SER A 91 6.88 15.68 -29.10
CA SER A 91 6.71 17.11 -29.39
C SER A 91 8.06 17.78 -29.67
N VAL A 92 9.08 17.49 -28.85
CA VAL A 92 10.46 17.96 -29.06
C VAL A 92 11.02 17.43 -30.37
N ARG A 93 10.87 16.12 -30.63
CA ARG A 93 11.32 15.48 -31.87
C ARG A 93 10.68 16.10 -33.13
N LEU A 94 9.43 16.54 -33.03
CA LEU A 94 8.68 17.18 -34.12
C LEU A 94 8.92 18.69 -34.23
N GLY A 95 9.64 19.29 -33.28
CA GLY A 95 9.97 20.71 -33.25
C GLY A 95 8.84 21.64 -32.80
N LEU A 96 7.87 21.11 -32.05
CA LEU A 96 6.72 21.88 -31.56
C LEU A 96 7.15 23.04 -30.66
N HIS A 97 6.37 24.12 -30.70
CA HIS A 97 6.56 25.30 -29.86
C HIS A 97 5.93 25.14 -28.49
N ALA A 98 4.77 24.51 -28.42
CA ALA A 98 4.08 24.23 -27.18
C ALA A 98 3.21 22.97 -27.28
N LEU A 99 2.93 22.38 -26.12
CA LEU A 99 2.00 21.28 -25.95
C LEU A 99 0.96 21.64 -24.89
N ALA A 100 -0.32 21.59 -25.25
CA ALA A 100 -1.41 21.60 -24.27
C ALA A 100 -1.74 20.16 -23.86
N LEU A 101 -1.98 19.92 -22.57
CA LEU A 101 -2.62 18.68 -22.11
C LEU A 101 -4.04 18.98 -21.67
N THR A 102 -4.99 18.27 -22.28
CA THR A 102 -6.44 18.53 -22.18
C THR A 102 -7.18 17.24 -21.88
N ASP A 103 -6.71 16.50 -20.87
CA ASP A 103 -7.34 15.25 -20.46
C ASP A 103 -8.81 15.44 -20.06
N HIS A 104 -9.62 14.39 -20.19
CA HIS A 104 -11.04 14.45 -19.88
C HIS A 104 -11.30 14.75 -18.40
N ASP A 105 -12.10 15.77 -18.13
CA ASP A 105 -12.68 16.05 -16.81
C ASP A 105 -11.67 16.16 -15.65
N GLY A 106 -10.41 16.52 -15.94
CA GLY A 106 -9.37 16.56 -14.91
C GLY A 106 -7.96 16.91 -15.38
N PHE A 107 -7.05 17.02 -14.41
CA PHE A 107 -5.64 17.35 -14.56
C PHE A 107 -4.73 16.17 -14.17
N TYR A 108 -5.18 14.96 -14.43
CA TYR A 108 -4.50 13.73 -14.04
C TYR A 108 -3.04 13.64 -14.50
N GLY A 109 -2.72 14.04 -15.75
CA GLY A 109 -1.39 13.90 -16.33
C GLY A 109 -0.52 15.17 -16.33
N VAL A 110 -1.01 16.30 -15.83
CA VAL A 110 -0.36 17.61 -16.06
C VAL A 110 0.99 17.74 -15.35
N VAL A 111 1.14 17.14 -14.17
CA VAL A 111 2.41 17.15 -13.42
C VAL A 111 3.47 16.37 -14.17
N ARG A 112 3.14 15.19 -14.71
CA ARG A 112 4.08 14.39 -15.50
C ARG A 112 4.52 15.13 -16.76
N MET A 113 3.60 15.83 -17.42
CA MET A 113 3.93 16.67 -18.58
C MET A 113 4.86 17.82 -18.17
N ALA A 114 4.53 18.55 -17.09
CA ALA A 114 5.31 19.70 -16.64
C ALA A 114 6.72 19.29 -16.20
N GLU A 115 6.84 18.22 -15.41
CA GLU A 115 8.13 17.63 -15.01
C GLU A 115 8.96 17.22 -16.23
N ALA A 116 8.36 16.53 -17.20
CA ALA A 116 9.08 16.14 -18.41
C ALA A 116 9.48 17.33 -19.29
N ALA A 117 8.67 18.38 -19.33
CA ALA A 117 8.96 19.59 -20.10
C ALA A 117 10.07 20.45 -19.47
N GLU A 118 10.27 20.42 -18.15
CA GLU A 118 11.38 21.11 -17.47
C GLU A 118 12.76 20.63 -17.98
N GLU A 119 12.86 19.44 -18.57
CA GLU A 119 14.07 18.90 -19.19
C GLU A 119 14.39 19.47 -20.59
N TYR A 120 13.52 20.34 -21.13
CA TYR A 120 13.63 20.92 -22.46
C TYR A 120 13.28 22.42 -22.45
N ASP A 121 14.28 23.29 -22.61
CA ASP A 121 14.15 24.75 -22.50
C ASP A 121 13.15 25.39 -23.48
N ASP A 122 12.87 24.72 -24.61
CA ASP A 122 12.16 25.28 -25.75
C ASP A 122 10.67 24.89 -25.86
N LEU A 123 10.18 23.97 -25.03
CA LEU A 123 8.81 23.49 -25.11
C LEU A 123 7.93 24.15 -24.04
N LYS A 124 7.00 25.00 -24.47
CA LYS A 124 6.03 25.61 -23.56
C LYS A 124 4.92 24.63 -23.21
N THR A 125 4.44 24.69 -21.97
CA THR A 125 3.30 23.89 -21.49
C THR A 125 2.05 24.75 -21.36
N VAL A 126 0.94 24.22 -21.86
CA VAL A 126 -0.41 24.80 -21.74
C VAL A 126 -1.29 23.80 -20.99
N PHE A 127 -2.13 24.28 -20.08
CA PHE A 127 -2.96 23.42 -19.25
C PHE A 127 -4.43 23.68 -19.55
N GLY A 128 -5.20 22.62 -19.73
CA GLY A 128 -6.63 22.69 -19.99
C GLY A 128 -7.31 21.36 -19.70
N ALA A 129 -8.60 21.27 -20.04
CA ALA A 129 -9.37 20.05 -19.93
C ALA A 129 -10.46 20.02 -21.00
N GLU A 130 -10.77 18.83 -21.51
CA GLU A 130 -11.99 18.62 -22.29
C GLU A 130 -13.11 18.17 -21.34
N LEU A 131 -14.07 19.07 -21.09
CA LEU A 131 -15.15 18.87 -20.13
C LEU A 131 -16.33 18.13 -20.75
N SER A 132 -16.82 17.08 -20.09
CA SER A 132 -17.95 16.27 -20.51
C SER A 132 -19.27 16.80 -19.93
N LEU A 133 -20.00 17.56 -20.73
CA LEU A 133 -21.32 18.12 -20.40
C LEU A 133 -22.44 17.08 -20.61
N GLU A 134 -23.57 17.25 -19.92
CA GLU A 134 -24.80 16.47 -20.11
C GLU A 134 -24.68 14.95 -19.81
N LEU A 135 -23.72 14.53 -18.98
CA LEU A 135 -23.58 13.13 -18.57
C LEU A 135 -24.67 12.70 -17.58
N THR A 136 -25.46 11.69 -17.92
CA THR A 136 -26.47 11.09 -17.01
C THR A 136 -25.91 9.93 -16.19
N LYS A 137 -24.81 9.31 -16.64
CA LYS A 137 -24.14 8.16 -16.00
C LYS A 137 -22.65 8.09 -16.34
N PRO A 138 -21.85 7.28 -15.61
CA PRO A 138 -20.44 7.07 -15.96
C PRO A 138 -20.26 6.49 -17.37
N GLN A 139 -19.19 6.92 -18.05
CA GLN A 139 -18.96 6.63 -19.47
C GLN A 139 -18.57 5.16 -19.78
N ASN A 140 -18.03 4.44 -18.80
CA ASN A 140 -17.53 3.08 -18.98
C ASN A 140 -18.65 2.08 -19.33
N GLY A 141 -18.45 1.29 -20.39
CA GLY A 141 -19.41 0.28 -20.87
C GLY A 141 -20.25 0.71 -22.08
N ALA A 142 -20.17 1.98 -22.50
CA ALA A 142 -20.77 2.46 -23.75
C ALA A 142 -19.73 2.45 -24.89
N ALA A 143 -20.17 2.10 -26.11
CA ALA A 143 -19.31 2.17 -27.30
C ALA A 143 -19.02 3.64 -27.65
N ASP A 144 -20.06 4.45 -27.70
CA ASP A 144 -20.00 5.91 -27.74
C ASP A 144 -20.72 6.49 -26.51
N PRO A 145 -19.99 7.03 -25.52
CA PRO A 145 -20.60 7.68 -24.36
C PRO A 145 -21.54 8.82 -24.77
N GLU A 146 -22.53 9.15 -23.95
CA GLU A 146 -23.38 10.33 -24.19
C GLU A 146 -22.64 11.64 -23.82
N GLY A 147 -23.31 12.77 -24.01
CA GLY A 147 -22.79 14.09 -23.65
C GLY A 147 -22.16 14.87 -24.80
N SER A 148 -21.97 16.17 -24.56
CA SER A 148 -21.20 17.08 -25.41
C SER A 148 -19.91 17.49 -24.73
N HIS A 149 -18.93 17.92 -25.50
CA HIS A 149 -17.64 18.35 -24.98
C HIS A 149 -17.48 19.88 -25.06
N LEU A 150 -16.77 20.44 -24.08
CA LEU A 150 -16.28 21.82 -24.10
C LEU A 150 -14.78 21.79 -23.82
N LEU A 151 -13.98 22.25 -24.79
CA LEU A 151 -12.54 22.33 -24.64
C LEU A 151 -12.15 23.68 -24.04
N VAL A 152 -11.60 23.64 -22.82
CA VAL A 152 -11.23 24.84 -22.05
C VAL A 152 -9.72 24.85 -21.84
N LEU A 153 -9.06 25.91 -22.27
CA LEU A 153 -7.65 26.18 -21.99
C LEU A 153 -7.52 27.29 -20.97
N ALA A 154 -6.74 27.05 -19.92
CA ALA A 154 -6.53 28.00 -18.85
C ALA A 154 -5.53 29.08 -19.27
N GLU A 155 -5.91 30.36 -19.12
CA GLU A 155 -4.97 31.46 -19.24
C GLU A 155 -4.18 31.61 -17.94
N ARG A 156 -2.91 31.17 -18.00
CA ARG A 156 -1.95 31.30 -16.89
C ARG A 156 -2.46 30.66 -15.59
N GLN A 157 -1.83 31.03 -14.47
CA GLN A 157 -2.13 30.48 -13.16
C GLN A 157 -3.58 30.75 -12.68
N GLN A 158 -4.12 31.94 -12.93
CA GLN A 158 -5.47 32.29 -12.46
C GLN A 158 -6.54 31.49 -13.20
N GLY A 159 -6.43 31.36 -14.53
CA GLY A 159 -7.31 30.51 -15.33
C GLY A 159 -7.24 29.05 -14.89
N TYR A 160 -6.05 28.58 -14.53
CA TYR A 160 -5.82 27.22 -14.05
C TYR A 160 -6.55 26.97 -12.72
N HIS A 161 -6.40 27.86 -11.73
CA HIS A 161 -7.08 27.72 -10.44
C HIS A 161 -8.61 27.72 -10.58
N ARG A 162 -9.14 28.59 -11.44
CA ARG A 162 -10.57 28.65 -11.75
C ARG A 162 -11.06 27.36 -12.40
N LEU A 163 -10.32 26.84 -13.38
CA LEU A 163 -10.68 25.61 -14.08
C LEU A 163 -10.63 24.40 -13.15
N ALA A 164 -9.58 24.29 -12.32
CA ALA A 164 -9.46 23.23 -11.32
C ALA A 164 -10.65 23.24 -10.34
N GLY A 165 -11.01 24.44 -9.86
CA GLY A 165 -12.17 24.65 -8.98
C GLY A 165 -13.49 24.26 -9.67
N ALA A 166 -13.70 24.68 -10.91
CA ALA A 166 -14.90 24.34 -11.67
C ALA A 166 -15.04 22.81 -11.89
N ILE A 167 -13.94 22.13 -12.23
CA ILE A 167 -13.91 20.66 -12.34
C ILE A 167 -14.25 20.02 -10.99
N THR A 168 -13.65 20.51 -9.90
CA THR A 168 -13.95 20.04 -8.54
C THR A 168 -15.44 20.13 -8.22
N GLU A 169 -16.07 21.29 -8.44
CA GLU A 169 -17.49 21.47 -8.14
C GLU A 169 -18.38 20.54 -8.96
N ALA A 170 -18.07 20.35 -10.23
CA ALA A 170 -18.81 19.44 -11.09
C ALA A 170 -18.66 17.97 -10.65
N GLN A 171 -17.45 17.54 -10.30
CA GLN A 171 -17.19 16.19 -9.78
C GLN A 171 -17.94 15.96 -8.46
N LEU A 172 -17.93 16.94 -7.55
CA LEU A 172 -18.62 16.85 -6.27
C LEU A 172 -20.15 16.85 -6.42
N ARG A 173 -20.70 17.66 -7.34
CA ARG A 173 -22.12 17.68 -7.71
C ARG A 173 -22.59 16.37 -8.36
N GLY A 174 -21.69 15.71 -9.09
CA GLY A 174 -21.92 14.42 -9.72
C GLY A 174 -22.28 13.29 -8.75
N GLN A 175 -21.81 13.35 -7.50
CA GLN A 175 -22.00 12.33 -6.44
C GLN A 175 -21.56 10.90 -6.79
N GLU A 176 -21.13 10.66 -8.03
CA GLU A 176 -20.66 9.38 -8.55
C GLU A 176 -19.40 9.60 -9.39
N LYS A 177 -18.40 8.74 -9.19
CA LYS A 177 -17.12 8.83 -9.89
C LYS A 177 -17.30 8.66 -11.41
N GLY A 178 -16.71 9.58 -12.18
CA GLY A 178 -16.78 9.57 -13.64
C GLY A 178 -18.10 10.12 -14.19
N ARG A 179 -18.86 10.87 -13.39
CA ARG A 179 -20.08 11.57 -13.78
C ARG A 179 -20.08 13.04 -13.28
N PRO A 180 -19.13 13.88 -13.71
CA PRO A 180 -19.16 15.30 -13.37
C PRO A 180 -20.42 15.97 -13.95
N VAL A 181 -20.98 16.94 -13.22
CA VAL A 181 -22.18 17.69 -13.62
C VAL A 181 -21.83 19.17 -13.77
N TYR A 182 -21.60 19.56 -15.02
CA TYR A 182 -21.32 20.94 -15.42
C TYR A 182 -22.59 21.67 -15.87
N ASP A 183 -22.65 22.96 -15.61
CA ASP A 183 -23.61 23.90 -16.19
C ASP A 183 -22.83 24.92 -17.03
N LEU A 184 -23.25 25.16 -18.28
CA LEU A 184 -22.44 25.93 -19.23
C LEU A 184 -22.42 27.42 -18.87
N GLU A 185 -23.55 27.95 -18.44
CA GLU A 185 -23.71 29.33 -17.99
C GLU A 185 -22.91 29.60 -16.71
N GLU A 186 -22.92 28.65 -15.76
CA GLU A 186 -22.07 28.71 -14.56
C GLU A 186 -20.58 28.64 -14.91
N LEU A 187 -20.18 27.76 -15.83
CA LEU A 187 -18.80 27.70 -16.31
C LEU A 187 -18.35 29.03 -16.89
N ALA A 188 -19.17 29.67 -17.73
CA ALA A 188 -18.87 30.98 -18.28
C ALA A 188 -18.70 32.05 -17.19
N ALA A 189 -19.56 32.04 -16.17
CA ALA A 189 -19.46 32.96 -15.04
C ALA A 189 -18.20 32.71 -14.19
N ILE A 190 -17.77 31.46 -14.01
CA ILE A 190 -16.54 31.13 -13.27
C ILE A 190 -15.29 31.50 -14.07
N GLY A 191 -15.29 31.20 -15.36
CA GLY A 191 -14.17 31.45 -16.26
C GLY A 191 -13.89 32.93 -16.44
N GLU A 192 -14.96 33.74 -16.56
CA GLU A 192 -14.91 35.15 -17.00
C GLU A 192 -13.96 35.28 -18.21
N ASP A 193 -12.95 36.17 -18.12
CA ASP A 193 -11.93 36.40 -19.13
C ASP A 193 -10.67 35.54 -18.95
N SER A 194 -10.69 34.49 -18.11
CA SER A 194 -9.48 33.70 -17.80
C SER A 194 -9.36 32.39 -18.59
N TRP A 195 -10.32 32.08 -19.47
CA TRP A 195 -10.31 30.86 -20.27
C TRP A 195 -10.40 31.16 -21.76
N LEU A 196 -9.73 30.34 -22.55
CA LEU A 196 -9.92 30.26 -23.99
C LEU A 196 -10.73 29.02 -24.32
N ILE A 197 -11.80 29.19 -25.09
CA ILE A 197 -12.71 28.12 -25.51
C ILE A 197 -12.42 27.74 -26.96
N LEU A 198 -12.01 26.50 -27.16
CA LEU A 198 -11.93 25.90 -28.49
C LEU A 198 -13.24 25.17 -28.79
N THR A 199 -13.74 25.25 -30.02
CA THR A 199 -15.02 24.63 -30.37
C THR A 199 -15.04 23.09 -30.29
N GLY A 200 -13.87 22.45 -30.12
CA GLY A 200 -13.73 21.08 -29.66
C GLY A 200 -13.75 20.01 -30.74
N CYS A 201 -13.77 18.75 -30.28
CA CYS A 201 -13.76 17.56 -31.11
C CYS A 201 -15.12 17.31 -31.81
N ARG A 202 -15.35 16.07 -32.28
CA ARG A 202 -16.64 15.65 -32.87
C ARG A 202 -17.85 15.84 -31.93
N LYS A 203 -17.63 15.86 -30.61
CA LYS A 203 -18.65 16.11 -29.59
C LYS A 203 -18.68 17.55 -29.09
N GLY A 204 -17.78 18.41 -29.58
CA GLY A 204 -17.81 19.84 -29.32
C GLY A 204 -19.14 20.45 -29.74
N LEU A 205 -19.69 21.36 -28.93
CA LEU A 205 -21.05 21.92 -29.09
C LEU A 205 -21.35 22.35 -30.54
N VAL A 206 -20.43 23.10 -31.16
CA VAL A 206 -20.58 23.62 -32.53
C VAL A 206 -20.54 22.51 -33.59
N ARG A 207 -19.57 21.59 -33.49
CA ARG A 207 -19.39 20.51 -34.48
C ARG A 207 -20.51 19.47 -34.35
N ARG A 208 -20.94 19.16 -33.12
CA ARG A 208 -22.11 18.30 -32.85
C ARG A 208 -23.39 18.90 -33.45
N ALA A 209 -23.62 20.20 -33.26
CA ALA A 209 -24.77 20.90 -33.85
C ALA A 209 -24.74 20.88 -35.39
N LEU A 210 -23.56 21.05 -35.99
CA LEU A 210 -23.37 20.92 -37.44
C LEU A 210 -23.78 19.54 -37.95
N GLU A 211 -23.35 18.47 -37.28
CA GLU A 211 -23.65 17.10 -37.69
C GLU A 211 -25.13 16.74 -37.47
N LEU A 212 -25.70 17.06 -36.31
CA LEU A 212 -27.10 16.73 -35.98
C LEU A 212 -28.11 17.48 -36.87
N GLY A 213 -27.80 18.70 -37.30
CA GLY A 213 -28.64 19.48 -38.22
C GLY A 213 -28.53 19.06 -39.70
N GLY A 214 -27.60 18.16 -40.03
CA GLY A 214 -27.36 17.72 -41.41
C GLY A 214 -27.02 18.86 -42.38
N GLN A 215 -27.20 18.64 -43.69
CA GLN A 215 -26.82 19.64 -44.71
C GLN A 215 -27.74 20.88 -44.72
N ALA A 216 -29.01 20.73 -44.35
CA ALA A 216 -30.01 21.81 -44.45
C ALA A 216 -29.94 22.77 -43.26
N GLU A 217 -29.89 22.26 -42.03
CA GLU A 217 -29.93 23.07 -40.81
C GLU A 217 -28.60 23.13 -40.07
N GLY A 218 -27.65 22.24 -40.38
CA GLY A 218 -26.37 22.13 -39.68
C GLY A 218 -25.59 23.44 -39.59
N PRO A 219 -25.34 24.16 -40.70
CA PRO A 219 -24.64 25.44 -40.65
C PRO A 219 -25.35 26.49 -39.78
N ALA A 220 -26.68 26.53 -39.82
CA ALA A 220 -27.46 27.46 -38.99
C ALA A 220 -27.45 27.05 -37.50
N ALA A 221 -27.49 25.75 -37.20
CA ALA A 221 -27.38 25.22 -35.85
C ALA A 221 -25.99 25.50 -35.25
N ALA A 222 -24.93 25.22 -36.00
CA ALA A 222 -23.56 25.55 -35.60
C ALA A 222 -23.35 27.06 -35.40
N ALA A 223 -23.97 27.90 -36.25
CA ALA A 223 -23.94 29.35 -36.07
C ALA A 223 -24.59 29.79 -34.75
N ARG A 224 -25.73 29.20 -34.37
CA ARG A 224 -26.40 29.48 -33.09
C ARG A 224 -25.55 29.08 -31.90
N GLU A 225 -24.87 27.93 -31.95
CA GLU A 225 -23.97 27.53 -30.87
C GLU A 225 -22.73 28.43 -30.77
N LEU A 226 -22.19 28.92 -31.90
CA LEU A 226 -21.15 29.95 -31.87
C LEU A 226 -21.66 31.26 -31.24
N ASP A 227 -22.88 31.69 -31.56
CA ASP A 227 -23.48 32.88 -30.93
C ASP A 227 -23.67 32.67 -29.43
N ARG A 228 -24.11 31.47 -29.01
CA ARG A 228 -24.23 31.13 -27.59
C ARG A 228 -22.89 31.16 -26.88
N LEU A 229 -21.86 30.50 -27.42
CA LEU A 229 -20.52 30.50 -26.81
C LEU A 229 -19.92 31.90 -26.74
N THR A 230 -20.04 32.70 -27.80
CA THR A 230 -19.51 34.08 -27.81
C THR A 230 -20.29 35.02 -26.90
N ALA A 231 -21.61 34.80 -26.72
CA ALA A 231 -22.39 35.55 -25.74
C ALA A 231 -22.00 35.21 -24.29
N LEU A 232 -21.60 33.96 -24.03
CA LEU A 232 -21.24 33.48 -22.70
C LEU A 232 -19.79 33.83 -22.32
N PHE A 233 -18.82 33.53 -23.19
CA PHE A 233 -17.39 33.67 -22.89
C PHE A 233 -16.77 34.95 -23.47
N GLY A 234 -17.50 35.68 -24.31
CA GLY A 234 -16.98 36.81 -25.05
C GLY A 234 -16.33 36.42 -26.38
N LYS A 235 -16.42 37.33 -27.34
CA LYS A 235 -15.96 37.09 -28.71
C LYS A 235 -14.46 36.81 -28.81
N ASP A 236 -13.65 37.47 -27.98
CA ASP A 236 -12.19 37.34 -27.99
C ASP A 236 -11.69 36.06 -27.30
N ARG A 237 -12.60 35.30 -26.68
CA ARG A 237 -12.30 34.06 -25.94
C ARG A 237 -12.73 32.79 -26.64
N VAL A 238 -13.44 32.89 -27.77
CA VAL A 238 -13.92 31.72 -28.53
C VAL A 238 -13.16 31.61 -29.84
N VAL A 239 -12.52 30.46 -30.06
CA VAL A 239 -11.74 30.17 -31.27
C VAL A 239 -12.31 28.93 -31.97
N VAL A 240 -12.54 29.05 -33.28
CA VAL A 240 -13.08 27.95 -34.08
C VAL A 240 -11.97 26.96 -34.43
N GLU A 241 -12.12 25.74 -33.95
CA GLU A 241 -11.15 24.66 -34.08
C GLU A 241 -11.37 23.85 -35.37
N LEU A 242 -10.31 23.74 -36.17
CA LEU A 242 -10.29 22.97 -37.41
C LEU A 242 -9.41 21.72 -37.21
N ILE A 243 -9.96 20.55 -37.55
CA ILE A 243 -9.33 19.23 -37.38
C ILE A 243 -9.41 18.49 -38.71
N ASP A 244 -8.30 17.92 -39.18
CA ASP A 244 -8.24 17.12 -40.40
C ASP A 244 -7.52 15.79 -40.15
N HIS A 245 -8.31 14.75 -39.91
CA HIS A 245 -7.85 13.37 -39.74
C HIS A 245 -7.75 12.65 -41.09
N GLY A 246 -7.99 13.34 -42.21
CA GLY A 246 -8.07 12.75 -43.54
C GLY A 246 -9.34 11.93 -43.76
N LEU A 247 -10.40 12.15 -42.97
CA LEU A 247 -11.68 11.48 -43.16
C LEU A 247 -12.49 12.17 -44.28
N PRO A 248 -13.40 11.44 -44.97
CA PRO A 248 -14.08 11.95 -46.16
C PRO A 248 -14.82 13.30 -45.99
N LEU A 249 -15.27 13.61 -44.77
CA LEU A 249 -16.07 14.80 -44.47
C LEU A 249 -15.27 15.94 -43.81
N ASP A 250 -13.99 15.73 -43.45
CA ASP A 250 -13.21 16.71 -42.68
C ASP A 250 -13.01 18.02 -43.45
N THR A 251 -12.70 17.92 -44.75
CA THR A 251 -12.55 19.09 -45.61
C THR A 251 -13.84 19.91 -45.70
N THR A 252 -14.99 19.25 -45.87
CA THR A 252 -16.30 19.92 -45.98
C THR A 252 -16.70 20.57 -44.67
N ARG A 253 -16.51 19.87 -43.54
CA ARG A 253 -16.77 20.40 -42.19
C ARG A 253 -15.90 21.62 -41.91
N ASN A 254 -14.59 21.53 -42.14
CA ASN A 254 -13.68 22.65 -41.91
C ASN A 254 -14.02 23.86 -42.80
N ALA A 255 -14.48 23.64 -44.04
CA ALA A 255 -14.92 24.73 -44.91
C ALA A 255 -16.22 25.41 -44.44
N VAL A 256 -17.11 24.70 -43.77
CA VAL A 256 -18.29 25.30 -43.13
C VAL A 256 -17.87 26.07 -41.88
N LEU A 257 -17.06 25.46 -41.01
CA LEU A 257 -16.60 26.08 -39.76
C LEU A 257 -15.78 27.36 -40.02
N ALA A 258 -14.86 27.33 -41.00
CA ALA A 258 -14.07 28.50 -41.36
C ALA A 258 -14.92 29.66 -41.90
N ARG A 259 -15.93 29.37 -42.75
CA ARG A 259 -16.87 30.39 -43.23
C ARG A 259 -17.72 30.97 -42.11
N LEU A 260 -18.15 30.15 -41.15
CA LEU A 260 -18.88 30.61 -39.98
C LEU A 260 -18.01 31.49 -39.08
N ALA A 261 -16.74 31.11 -38.88
CA ALA A 261 -15.78 31.91 -38.13
C ALA A 261 -15.57 33.28 -38.79
N GLU A 262 -15.33 33.31 -40.11
CA GLU A 262 -15.18 34.53 -40.89
C GLU A 262 -16.43 35.42 -40.79
N ALA A 263 -17.63 34.86 -41.01
CA ALA A 263 -18.89 35.59 -40.96
C ALA A 263 -19.17 36.21 -39.59
N LYS A 264 -18.67 35.59 -38.50
CA LYS A 264 -18.81 36.08 -37.13
C LYS A 264 -17.60 36.90 -36.65
N GLY A 265 -16.55 37.01 -37.48
CA GLY A 265 -15.29 37.65 -37.14
C GLY A 265 -14.56 36.97 -35.98
N LEU A 266 -14.58 35.63 -35.95
CA LEU A 266 -13.88 34.80 -34.98
C LEU A 266 -12.60 34.23 -35.59
N PRO A 267 -11.54 34.04 -34.79
CA PRO A 267 -10.33 33.36 -35.25
C PRO A 267 -10.57 31.87 -35.48
N VAL A 268 -9.78 31.30 -36.40
CA VAL A 268 -9.63 29.85 -36.58
C VAL A 268 -8.28 29.38 -36.10
N VAL A 269 -8.21 28.17 -35.54
CA VAL A 269 -6.96 27.49 -35.15
C VAL A 269 -6.97 26.05 -35.64
N ALA A 270 -5.80 25.56 -36.07
CA ALA A 270 -5.61 24.16 -36.43
C ALA A 270 -5.09 23.35 -35.22
N THR A 271 -5.70 22.20 -34.97
CA THR A 271 -5.30 21.21 -33.97
C THR A 271 -5.43 19.81 -34.57
N ASN A 272 -4.93 18.77 -33.88
CA ASN A 272 -5.11 17.40 -34.34
C ASN A 272 -5.90 16.49 -33.39
N ASN A 273 -6.42 17.01 -32.25
CA ASN A 273 -7.17 16.22 -31.26
C ASN A 273 -6.46 14.89 -30.93
N VAL A 274 -5.24 15.03 -30.43
CA VAL A 274 -4.27 13.94 -30.31
C VAL A 274 -4.67 12.97 -29.20
N HIS A 275 -4.60 11.67 -29.48
CA HIS A 275 -4.85 10.60 -28.49
C HIS A 275 -3.63 9.68 -28.29
N TYR A 276 -2.60 9.83 -29.11
CA TYR A 276 -1.37 9.05 -29.02
C TYR A 276 -0.20 9.79 -29.67
N ALA A 277 1.02 9.61 -29.16
CA ALA A 277 2.19 10.32 -29.68
C ALA A 277 2.49 9.95 -31.15
N GLN A 278 2.38 8.66 -31.51
CA GLN A 278 2.81 8.14 -32.81
C GLN A 278 1.73 7.25 -33.47
N PRO A 279 1.66 7.18 -34.82
CA PRO A 279 0.65 6.39 -35.54
C PRO A 279 0.55 4.92 -35.13
N ARG A 280 1.69 4.29 -34.82
CA ARG A 280 1.76 2.86 -34.42
C ARG A 280 0.96 2.52 -33.16
N ARG A 281 0.65 3.52 -32.32
CA ARG A 281 -0.11 3.35 -31.08
C ARG A 281 -1.62 3.17 -31.31
N HIS A 282 -2.11 3.45 -32.52
CA HIS A 282 -3.52 3.32 -32.88
C HIS A 282 -4.12 1.94 -32.55
N ARG A 283 -3.38 0.84 -32.81
CA ARG A 283 -3.85 -0.52 -32.48
C ARG A 283 -4.08 -0.72 -30.98
N LEU A 284 -3.20 -0.16 -30.16
CA LEU A 284 -3.33 -0.20 -28.71
C LEU A 284 -4.50 0.68 -28.25
N ALA A 285 -4.62 1.89 -28.78
CA ALA A 285 -5.75 2.79 -28.50
C ALA A 285 -7.11 2.13 -28.81
N ALA A 286 -7.23 1.46 -29.96
CA ALA A 286 -8.44 0.73 -30.33
C ALA A 286 -8.77 -0.42 -29.36
N ALA A 287 -7.76 -1.20 -28.95
CA ALA A 287 -7.95 -2.27 -27.98
C ALA A 287 -8.38 -1.73 -26.60
N ILE A 288 -7.78 -0.62 -26.16
CA ILE A 288 -8.12 0.05 -24.91
C ILE A 288 -9.57 0.60 -24.96
N ALA A 289 -9.97 1.24 -26.07
CA ALA A 289 -11.33 1.72 -26.26
C ALA A 289 -12.37 0.57 -26.19
N ALA A 290 -12.04 -0.62 -26.70
CA ALA A 290 -12.88 -1.81 -26.55
C ALA A 290 -12.99 -2.28 -25.09
N VAL A 291 -11.89 -2.23 -24.31
CA VAL A 291 -11.90 -2.50 -22.86
C VAL A 291 -12.81 -1.50 -22.14
N ARG A 292 -12.70 -0.20 -22.43
CA ARG A 292 -13.58 0.86 -21.88
C ARG A 292 -15.05 0.56 -22.15
N ALA A 293 -15.38 0.22 -23.40
CA ALA A 293 -16.73 -0.10 -23.83
C ALA A 293 -17.22 -1.48 -23.33
N ARG A 294 -16.36 -2.25 -22.64
CA ARG A 294 -16.60 -3.63 -22.18
C ARG A 294 -17.01 -4.58 -23.31
N ARG A 295 -16.44 -4.37 -24.50
CA ARG A 295 -16.74 -5.11 -25.75
C ARG A 295 -15.47 -5.70 -26.36
N SER A 296 -15.62 -6.59 -27.33
CA SER A 296 -14.53 -6.99 -28.21
C SER A 296 -14.32 -5.92 -29.30
N LEU A 297 -13.17 -5.97 -29.98
CA LEU A 297 -12.90 -5.15 -31.17
C LEU A 297 -13.95 -5.36 -32.26
N ASP A 298 -14.38 -6.60 -32.50
CA ASP A 298 -15.43 -6.90 -33.48
C ASP A 298 -16.76 -6.23 -33.13
N ALA A 299 -17.13 -6.19 -31.84
CA ALA A 299 -18.33 -5.53 -31.36
C ALA A 299 -18.20 -3.99 -31.29
N MET A 300 -16.99 -3.46 -31.54
CA MET A 300 -16.68 -2.04 -31.66
C MET A 300 -16.56 -1.59 -33.12
N ASP A 301 -16.79 -2.48 -34.08
CA ASP A 301 -16.81 -2.12 -35.50
C ASP A 301 -17.82 -1.00 -35.77
N GLY A 302 -17.44 -0.05 -36.61
CA GLY A 302 -18.20 1.20 -36.87
C GLY A 302 -18.07 2.29 -35.80
N TRP A 303 -17.50 2.01 -34.62
CA TRP A 303 -17.27 3.02 -33.56
C TRP A 303 -15.81 3.47 -33.44
N LEU A 304 -14.86 2.66 -33.93
CA LEU A 304 -13.43 2.95 -33.89
C LEU A 304 -12.99 3.83 -35.07
N PRO A 305 -11.99 4.71 -34.89
CA PRO A 305 -11.41 5.45 -36.01
C PRO A 305 -10.89 4.50 -37.09
N PRO A 306 -11.11 4.80 -38.38
CA PRO A 306 -10.68 3.92 -39.48
C PRO A 306 -9.16 3.92 -39.71
N ALA A 307 -8.43 4.88 -39.14
CA ALA A 307 -6.99 5.01 -39.30
C ALA A 307 -6.33 5.67 -38.07
N GLY A 308 -5.02 5.47 -37.93
CA GLY A 308 -4.21 6.01 -36.85
C GLY A 308 -3.83 7.48 -37.00
N THR A 309 -4.78 8.39 -37.20
CA THR A 309 -4.50 9.79 -37.61
C THR A 309 -4.52 10.83 -36.49
N ALA A 310 -5.08 10.51 -35.32
CA ALA A 310 -5.06 11.34 -34.11
C ALA A 310 -3.72 11.29 -33.34
N HIS A 311 -2.60 11.53 -34.02
CA HIS A 311 -1.24 11.57 -33.45
C HIS A 311 -0.59 12.96 -33.49
N LEU A 312 0.50 13.20 -32.74
CA LEU A 312 1.24 14.45 -32.85
C LEU A 312 1.83 14.61 -34.26
N ARG A 313 1.74 15.82 -34.83
CA ARG A 313 2.23 16.15 -36.19
C ARG A 313 3.22 17.30 -36.13
N SER A 314 4.18 17.32 -37.06
CA SER A 314 5.04 18.49 -37.21
C SER A 314 4.25 19.69 -37.74
N GLY A 315 4.80 20.90 -37.55
CA GLY A 315 4.20 22.11 -38.12
C GLY A 315 4.11 22.07 -39.66
N GLU A 316 5.04 21.39 -40.33
CA GLU A 316 5.01 21.19 -41.79
C GLU A 316 3.82 20.32 -42.22
N GLU A 317 3.58 19.21 -41.51
CA GLU A 317 2.43 18.35 -41.78
C GLU A 317 1.10 19.08 -41.55
N MET A 318 1.03 19.88 -40.48
CA MET A 318 -0.14 20.69 -40.18
C MET A 318 -0.36 21.77 -41.25
N LEU A 319 0.69 22.48 -41.65
CA LEU A 319 0.61 23.49 -42.71
C LEU A 319 0.14 22.89 -44.04
N ALA A 320 0.65 21.70 -44.40
CA ALA A 320 0.24 21.01 -45.61
C ALA A 320 -1.26 20.67 -45.61
N ARG A 321 -1.80 20.22 -44.47
CA ARG A 321 -3.22 19.88 -44.31
C ARG A 321 -4.12 21.11 -44.29
N PHE A 322 -3.70 22.16 -43.59
CA PHE A 322 -4.50 23.37 -43.38
C PHE A 322 -4.15 24.51 -44.32
N ARG A 323 -3.43 24.26 -45.43
CA ARG A 323 -3.06 25.25 -46.46
C ARG A 323 -4.19 26.08 -47.06
N ARG A 324 -5.45 25.70 -46.83
CA ARG A 324 -6.65 26.42 -47.29
C ARG A 324 -7.12 27.49 -46.29
N TYR A 325 -6.56 27.50 -45.07
CA TYR A 325 -7.00 28.31 -43.95
C TYR A 325 -5.80 29.11 -43.44
N ASP A 326 -5.53 30.23 -44.10
CA ASP A 326 -4.35 31.05 -43.82
C ASP A 326 -4.29 31.49 -42.36
N GLY A 327 -3.11 31.35 -41.75
CA GLY A 327 -2.86 31.70 -40.36
C GLY A 327 -3.39 30.71 -39.31
N ALA A 328 -4.18 29.69 -39.66
CA ALA A 328 -4.74 28.75 -38.68
C ALA A 328 -3.66 27.98 -37.88
N VAL A 329 -2.55 27.61 -38.55
CA VAL A 329 -1.40 26.94 -37.91
C VAL A 329 -0.58 27.92 -37.07
N ALA A 330 -0.25 29.10 -37.63
CA ALA A 330 0.54 30.12 -36.92
C ALA A 330 -0.16 30.62 -35.65
N ARG A 331 -1.50 30.76 -35.68
CA ARG A 331 -2.29 31.20 -34.53
C ARG A 331 -2.18 30.26 -33.32
N SER A 332 -1.92 28.97 -33.53
CA SER A 332 -1.69 28.04 -32.41
C SER A 332 -0.53 28.51 -31.50
N VAL A 333 0.52 29.10 -32.10
CA VAL A 333 1.69 29.62 -31.39
C VAL A 333 1.35 30.91 -30.64
N GLU A 334 0.61 31.82 -31.26
CA GLU A 334 0.13 33.06 -30.63
C GLU A 334 -0.70 32.76 -29.37
N LEU A 335 -1.64 31.81 -29.48
CA LEU A 335 -2.47 31.37 -28.36
C LEU A 335 -1.65 30.65 -27.30
N ALA A 336 -0.72 29.78 -27.69
CA ALA A 336 0.16 29.11 -26.72
C ALA A 336 1.00 30.11 -25.91
N ASP A 337 1.52 31.16 -26.54
CA ASP A 337 2.29 32.21 -25.87
C ASP A 337 1.47 33.01 -24.86
N GLN A 338 0.18 33.20 -25.13
CA GLN A 338 -0.75 33.83 -24.20
C GLN A 338 -1.03 32.94 -22.98
N LEU A 339 -1.25 31.65 -23.22
CA LEU A 339 -1.77 30.70 -22.24
C LEU A 339 -0.69 30.09 -21.34
N ALA A 340 0.53 29.89 -21.86
CA ALA A 340 1.57 29.12 -21.20
C ALA A 340 2.03 29.72 -19.85
N PHE A 341 2.28 28.85 -18.87
CA PHE A 341 2.88 29.21 -17.58
C PHE A 341 3.57 28.00 -16.95
N SER A 342 4.43 28.22 -15.94
CA SER A 342 5.02 27.12 -15.17
C SER A 342 4.04 26.60 -14.12
N LEU A 343 3.77 25.29 -14.12
CA LEU A 343 2.85 24.67 -13.17
C LEU A 343 3.27 24.91 -11.71
N ARG A 344 4.58 24.99 -11.42
CA ARG A 344 5.10 25.28 -10.06
C ARG A 344 4.63 26.62 -9.49
N ALA A 345 4.24 27.58 -10.35
CA ALA A 345 3.67 28.83 -9.89
C ALA A 345 2.37 28.62 -9.07
N ALA A 346 1.66 27.52 -9.30
CA ALA A 346 0.41 27.16 -8.60
C ALA A 346 0.62 26.46 -7.23
N LYS A 347 1.85 26.42 -6.69
CA LYS A 347 2.15 25.81 -5.38
C LYS A 347 1.40 26.54 -4.24
N PRO A 348 0.58 25.84 -3.43
CA PRO A 348 -0.13 26.44 -2.29
C PRO A 348 0.76 26.51 -1.03
N SER A 349 0.26 27.20 0.01
CA SER A 349 0.86 27.19 1.34
C SER A 349 0.14 26.25 2.30
N LEU A 350 0.74 25.96 3.46
CA LEU A 350 0.09 25.22 4.54
C LEU A 350 -1.08 26.02 5.14
N PRO A 351 -2.15 25.37 5.64
CA PRO A 351 -3.24 26.06 6.32
C PRO A 351 -2.75 26.93 7.48
N HIS A 352 -3.45 28.01 7.77
CA HIS A 352 -3.17 28.81 8.97
C HIS A 352 -3.48 28.02 10.24
N GLN A 353 -2.53 27.98 11.18
CA GLN A 353 -2.71 27.30 12.46
C GLN A 353 -3.42 28.20 13.47
N GLU A 354 -4.44 27.65 14.14
CA GLU A 354 -5.03 28.30 15.30
C GLU A 354 -4.07 28.21 16.50
N VAL A 355 -3.51 29.34 16.89
CA VAL A 355 -2.67 29.48 18.08
C VAL A 355 -3.32 30.40 19.11
N PRO A 356 -3.03 30.23 20.41
CA PRO A 356 -3.60 31.09 21.44
C PRO A 356 -3.27 32.58 21.21
N PRO A 357 -4.16 33.52 21.60
CA PRO A 357 -3.89 34.94 21.46
C PRO A 357 -2.56 35.35 22.10
N GLY A 358 -1.76 36.13 21.37
CA GLY A 358 -0.45 36.61 21.84
C GLY A 358 0.73 35.67 21.55
N TYR A 359 0.51 34.58 20.83
CA TYR A 359 1.57 33.70 20.31
C TYR A 359 1.56 33.67 18.79
N ASP A 360 2.73 33.58 18.18
CA ASP A 360 2.87 33.05 16.81
C ASP A 360 3.02 31.50 16.80
N PRO A 361 2.95 30.83 15.64
CA PRO A 361 3.15 29.37 15.54
C PRO A 361 4.45 28.87 16.14
N MET A 362 5.56 29.60 16.00
CA MET A 362 6.86 29.17 16.49
C MET A 362 6.97 29.34 18.01
N GLU A 363 6.52 30.47 18.55
CA GLU A 363 6.49 30.74 20.00
C GLU A 363 5.63 29.72 20.73
N TRP A 364 4.47 29.37 20.15
CA TRP A 364 3.59 28.35 20.70
C TRP A 364 4.25 26.96 20.68
N LEU A 365 4.90 26.60 19.56
CA LEU A 365 5.66 25.35 19.45
C LEU A 365 6.78 25.27 20.49
N LYS A 366 7.58 26.33 20.65
CA LYS A 366 8.65 26.43 21.68
C LYS A 366 8.10 26.17 23.08
N LYS A 367 6.96 26.79 23.43
CA LYS A 367 6.31 26.57 24.73
C LYS A 367 5.90 25.11 24.92
N LEU A 368 5.21 24.52 23.94
CA LEU A 368 4.74 23.12 24.00
C LEU A 368 5.91 22.14 24.14
N CYS A 369 7.00 22.33 23.40
CA CYS A 369 8.19 21.50 23.48
C CYS A 369 8.86 21.57 24.86
N ARG A 370 9.01 22.78 25.43
CA ARG A 370 9.61 22.96 26.76
C ARG A 370 8.77 22.31 27.87
N ASP A 371 7.45 22.44 27.79
CA ASP A 371 6.53 21.77 28.71
C ASP A 371 6.58 20.24 28.54
N GLY A 372 6.64 19.76 27.30
CA GLY A 372 6.75 18.34 26.95
C GLY A 372 8.04 17.68 27.45
N VAL A 373 9.20 18.33 27.28
CA VAL A 373 10.48 17.85 27.82
C VAL A 373 10.43 17.76 29.34
N ARG A 374 9.91 18.79 30.03
CA ARG A 374 9.74 18.76 31.50
C ARG A 374 8.89 17.57 31.95
N LYS A 375 7.81 17.27 31.24
CA LYS A 375 6.92 16.13 31.56
C LYS A 375 7.59 14.78 31.28
N ARG A 376 8.17 14.59 30.10
CA ARG A 376 8.70 13.28 29.63
C ARG A 376 10.01 12.87 30.29
N TYR A 377 10.78 13.81 30.83
CA TYR A 377 12.07 13.55 31.51
C TYR A 377 12.02 13.74 33.03
N ALA A 378 10.84 13.99 33.62
CA ALA A 378 10.69 14.22 35.07
C ALA A 378 11.28 13.11 35.94
N ASP A 379 11.07 11.85 35.53
CA ASP A 379 11.53 10.66 36.26
C ASP A 379 12.89 10.12 35.74
N LYS A 380 13.57 10.86 34.85
CA LYS A 380 14.83 10.42 34.21
C LYS A 380 16.05 11.10 34.86
N PRO A 381 17.26 10.54 34.70
CA PRO A 381 18.48 11.15 35.24
C PRO A 381 18.65 12.60 34.78
N ALA A 382 19.11 13.47 35.69
CA ALA A 382 19.26 14.90 35.44
C ALA A 382 20.16 15.22 34.22
N GLU A 383 21.20 14.40 33.98
CA GLU A 383 22.07 14.53 32.81
C GLU A 383 21.30 14.34 31.50
N LEU A 384 20.38 13.36 31.45
CA LEU A 384 19.58 13.09 30.27
C LEU A 384 18.57 14.22 30.01
N MET A 385 17.98 14.77 31.08
CA MET A 385 17.12 15.96 31.01
C MET A 385 17.89 17.17 30.46
N ALA A 386 19.11 17.43 30.94
CA ALA A 386 19.95 18.52 30.45
C ALA A 386 20.31 18.35 28.96
N LYS A 387 20.66 17.13 28.54
CA LYS A 387 20.90 16.80 27.12
C LYS A 387 19.65 17.01 26.26
N ALA A 388 18.47 16.61 26.75
CA ALA A 388 17.21 16.83 26.04
C ALA A 388 16.85 18.31 25.90
N GLN A 389 17.06 19.12 26.94
CA GLN A 389 16.87 20.57 26.90
C GLN A 389 17.80 21.25 25.90
N ALA A 390 19.09 20.90 25.89
CA ALA A 390 20.03 21.47 24.92
C ALA A 390 19.72 21.03 23.47
N ARG A 391 19.22 19.81 23.29
CA ARG A 391 18.86 19.28 21.97
C ARG A 391 17.56 19.88 21.43
N VAL A 392 16.52 20.03 22.25
CA VAL A 392 15.23 20.56 21.79
C VAL A 392 15.35 21.99 21.25
N GLU A 393 16.18 22.84 21.87
CA GLU A 393 16.38 24.22 21.37
C GLU A 393 17.08 24.23 20.01
N ARG A 394 18.10 23.38 19.79
CA ARG A 394 18.76 23.22 18.48
C ARG A 394 17.82 22.69 17.39
N GLU A 395 16.98 21.71 17.72
CA GLU A 395 15.98 21.20 16.77
C GLU A 395 14.95 22.28 16.42
N LEU A 396 14.54 23.11 17.39
CA LEU A 396 13.62 24.23 17.19
C LEU A 396 14.22 25.32 16.29
N GLU A 397 15.52 25.61 16.41
CA GLU A 397 16.23 26.55 15.50
C GLU A 397 16.13 26.07 14.04
N VAL A 398 16.43 24.79 13.77
CA VAL A 398 16.33 24.22 12.41
C VAL A 398 14.90 24.24 11.88
N ILE A 399 13.90 23.97 12.75
CA ILE A 399 12.48 24.02 12.36
C ILE A 399 12.04 25.44 12.00
N GLU A 400 12.57 26.45 12.71
CA GLU A 400 12.30 27.87 12.44
C GLU A 400 12.91 28.31 11.11
N ASP A 401 14.17 27.95 10.87
CA ASP A 401 14.90 28.27 9.63
C ASP A 401 14.21 27.68 8.40
N LEU A 402 13.73 26.43 8.51
CA LEU A 402 13.01 25.73 7.44
C LEU A 402 11.51 26.07 7.37
N LYS A 403 11.02 26.97 8.23
CA LYS A 403 9.62 27.45 8.25
C LYS A 403 8.58 26.33 8.41
N PHE A 404 8.86 25.32 9.22
CA PHE A 404 7.94 24.20 9.49
C PHE A 404 7.15 24.24 10.81
N PRO A 405 7.04 25.31 11.61
CA PRO A 405 6.33 25.23 12.89
C PRO A 405 4.86 24.83 12.73
N GLY A 406 4.22 25.31 11.66
CA GLY A 406 2.84 24.97 11.34
C GLY A 406 2.60 23.49 11.10
N TYR A 407 3.56 22.80 10.48
CA TYR A 407 3.49 21.36 10.22
C TYR A 407 3.46 20.55 11.52
N PHE A 408 4.39 20.82 12.45
CA PHE A 408 4.43 20.13 13.75
C PHE A 408 3.18 20.38 14.59
N LEU A 409 2.64 21.60 14.56
CA LEU A 409 1.41 21.93 15.27
C LEU A 409 0.19 21.18 14.72
N ILE A 410 0.09 21.02 13.39
CA ILE A 410 -0.97 20.23 12.74
C ILE A 410 -0.87 18.76 13.17
N VAL A 411 0.31 18.14 13.02
CA VAL A 411 0.49 16.73 13.41
C VAL A 411 0.18 16.53 14.89
N ARG A 412 0.65 17.44 15.75
CA ARG A 412 0.32 17.40 17.18
C ARG A 412 -1.18 17.45 17.42
N ASP A 413 -1.90 18.35 16.77
CA ASP A 413 -3.35 18.48 16.97
C ASP A 413 -4.09 17.19 16.62
N ILE A 414 -3.71 16.54 15.51
CA ILE A 414 -4.26 15.26 15.05
C ILE A 414 -4.00 14.15 16.09
N VAL A 415 -2.76 13.99 16.57
CA VAL A 415 -2.46 12.95 17.57
C VAL A 415 -3.13 13.24 18.92
N MET A 416 -3.26 14.50 19.30
CA MET A 416 -3.96 14.90 20.52
C MET A 416 -5.47 14.65 20.41
N PHE A 417 -6.07 14.79 19.21
CA PHE A 417 -7.44 14.36 18.96
C PHE A 417 -7.59 12.85 19.15
N ALA A 418 -6.72 12.04 18.53
CA ALA A 418 -6.73 10.59 18.69
C ALA A 418 -6.63 10.19 20.17
N LYS A 419 -5.70 10.80 20.92
CA LYS A 419 -5.53 10.59 22.35
C LYS A 419 -6.80 10.91 23.16
N ARG A 420 -7.45 12.05 22.90
CA ARG A 420 -8.70 12.45 23.59
C ARG A 420 -9.86 11.50 23.28
N LYS A 421 -9.86 10.86 22.11
CA LYS A 421 -10.88 9.90 21.67
C LYS A 421 -10.56 8.46 22.05
N GLY A 422 -9.44 8.22 22.74
CA GLY A 422 -8.97 6.87 23.08
C GLY A 422 -8.68 6.03 21.83
N ILE A 423 -8.14 6.64 20.79
CA ILE A 423 -7.68 5.95 19.57
C ILE A 423 -6.18 5.71 19.73
N LEU A 424 -5.75 4.45 19.71
CA LEU A 424 -4.32 4.14 19.73
C LEU A 424 -3.64 4.71 18.48
N TYR A 425 -2.46 5.30 18.70
CA TYR A 425 -1.64 5.84 17.64
C TYR A 425 -0.15 5.66 17.94
N GLN A 426 0.66 5.72 16.89
CA GLN A 426 2.11 5.66 16.99
C GLN A 426 2.78 6.42 15.85
N GLY A 427 3.59 7.43 16.18
CA GLY A 427 4.54 8.01 15.24
C GLY A 427 5.71 7.07 14.96
N ARG A 428 6.16 6.98 13.71
CA ARG A 428 7.27 6.10 13.28
C ARG A 428 8.20 6.78 12.29
N GLY A 429 9.16 6.01 11.75
CA GLY A 429 10.12 6.52 10.77
C GLY A 429 11.16 7.44 11.40
N SER A 430 11.72 8.36 10.61
CA SER A 430 12.73 9.29 11.09
C SER A 430 12.18 10.31 12.09
N ALA A 431 10.86 10.50 12.18
CA ALA A 431 10.26 11.35 13.21
C ALA A 431 10.69 10.95 14.64
N ALA A 432 11.01 9.66 14.87
CA ALA A 432 11.52 9.17 16.14
C ALA A 432 12.94 9.67 16.48
N ASN A 433 13.66 10.33 15.57
CA ASN A 433 14.95 10.96 15.82
C ASN A 433 14.82 12.37 16.44
N SER A 434 13.61 12.90 16.60
CA SER A 434 13.39 14.28 17.06
C SER A 434 12.90 14.33 18.50
N VAL A 435 13.61 15.11 19.33
CA VAL A 435 13.15 15.47 20.69
C VAL A 435 11.88 16.28 20.63
N VAL A 436 11.71 17.14 19.62
CA VAL A 436 10.46 17.88 19.38
C VAL A 436 9.30 16.91 19.19
N CYS A 437 9.40 15.91 18.30
CA CYS A 437 8.35 14.90 18.12
C CYS A 437 8.02 14.13 19.42
N TYR A 438 9.04 13.75 20.19
CA TYR A 438 8.84 13.03 21.46
C TYR A 438 8.19 13.91 22.54
N ALA A 439 8.58 15.19 22.62
CA ALA A 439 8.03 16.17 23.55
C ALA A 439 6.57 16.53 23.23
N LEU A 440 6.20 16.56 21.95
CA LEU A 440 4.83 16.77 21.49
C LEU A 440 3.95 15.52 21.57
N GLU A 441 4.50 14.40 22.07
CA GLU A 441 3.84 13.09 22.17
C GLU A 441 3.39 12.52 20.82
N ILE A 442 4.06 12.93 19.72
CA ILE A 442 3.87 12.36 18.38
C ILE A 442 4.52 10.97 18.32
N THR A 443 5.73 10.85 18.88
CA THR A 443 6.46 9.58 19.00
C THR A 443 6.57 9.14 20.46
N ALA A 444 6.71 7.82 20.66
CA ALA A 444 6.92 7.21 21.98
C ALA A 444 8.41 6.95 22.30
N ILE A 445 9.30 7.20 21.34
CA ILE A 445 10.73 6.85 21.42
C ILE A 445 11.54 8.04 21.92
N ASP A 446 12.45 7.81 22.86
CA ASP A 446 13.38 8.83 23.38
C ASP A 446 14.68 8.86 22.52
N PRO A 447 14.85 9.86 21.64
CA PRO A 447 16.02 9.94 20.76
C PRO A 447 17.32 10.30 21.50
N VAL A 448 17.23 10.89 22.71
CA VAL A 448 18.41 11.23 23.52
C VAL A 448 18.95 9.97 24.18
N PHE A 449 18.07 9.15 24.74
CA PHE A 449 18.43 7.87 25.36
C PHE A 449 19.10 6.92 24.36
N TYR A 450 18.54 6.80 23.15
CA TYR A 450 19.09 5.95 22.10
C TYR A 450 20.14 6.64 21.21
N ASN A 451 20.53 7.88 21.52
CA ASN A 451 21.53 8.65 20.77
C ASN A 451 21.25 8.71 19.24
N LEU A 452 19.98 8.88 18.84
CA LEU A 452 19.62 8.91 17.42
C LEU A 452 20.01 10.27 16.79
N PRO A 453 20.55 10.34 15.57
CA PRO A 453 20.91 11.61 14.91
C PRO A 453 19.68 12.35 14.36
N PHE A 454 19.51 13.63 14.71
CA PHE A 454 18.37 14.45 14.25
C PHE A 454 18.38 14.69 12.74
N GLU A 455 19.57 14.79 12.15
CA GLU A 455 19.81 15.11 10.74
C GLU A 455 19.24 14.04 9.79
N ARG A 456 18.97 12.84 10.31
CA ARG A 456 18.27 11.78 9.56
C ARG A 456 16.79 12.12 9.33
N PHE A 457 16.21 12.96 10.18
CA PHE A 457 14.85 13.46 10.08
C PHE A 457 14.78 14.76 9.31
N LEU A 458 15.56 15.77 9.75
CA LEU A 458 15.53 17.10 9.17
C LEU A 458 16.95 17.71 9.16
N SER A 459 17.35 18.32 8.04
CA SER A 459 18.67 18.93 7.86
C SER A 459 18.52 20.24 7.09
N SER A 460 19.29 21.27 7.47
CA SER A 460 19.31 22.58 6.81
C SER A 460 19.83 22.56 5.37
N ALA A 461 20.60 21.53 4.99
CA ALA A 461 21.03 21.31 3.61
C ALA A 461 19.90 20.83 2.67
N ARG A 462 18.66 20.68 3.17
CA ARG A 462 17.50 20.22 2.42
C ARG A 462 16.35 21.23 2.51
N ASP A 463 15.79 21.56 1.35
CA ASP A 463 14.50 22.26 1.24
C ASP A 463 13.31 21.29 1.13
N GLU A 464 13.53 19.98 1.36
CA GLU A 464 12.48 18.95 1.35
C GLU A 464 11.67 18.96 2.66
N GLU A 465 10.35 18.79 2.56
CA GLU A 465 9.47 18.74 3.72
C GLU A 465 9.69 17.48 4.59
N PRO A 466 9.58 17.59 5.94
CA PRO A 466 9.70 16.42 6.82
C PRO A 466 8.51 15.46 6.64
N ASP A 467 8.80 14.16 6.63
CA ASP A 467 7.77 13.10 6.52
C ASP A 467 7.48 12.51 7.91
N ILE A 468 6.42 12.98 8.58
CA ILE A 468 5.94 12.42 9.85
C ILE A 468 4.78 11.45 9.59
N ASP A 469 5.13 10.17 9.59
CA ASP A 469 4.16 9.05 9.56
C ASP A 469 3.54 8.83 10.94
N VAL A 470 2.20 8.77 11.00
CA VAL A 470 1.48 8.33 12.19
C VAL A 470 0.54 7.18 11.84
N ASP A 471 0.75 6.05 12.51
CA ASP A 471 -0.18 4.92 12.50
C ASP A 471 -1.29 5.13 13.51
N PHE A 472 -2.53 4.83 13.13
CA PHE A 472 -3.70 4.81 13.99
C PHE A 472 -4.33 3.41 13.97
N ASP A 473 -5.14 3.11 14.98
CA ASP A 473 -6.14 2.04 14.91
C ASP A 473 -6.85 2.07 13.54
N SER A 474 -6.79 0.96 12.80
CA SER A 474 -7.30 0.88 11.42
C SER A 474 -8.80 1.14 11.31
N ASP A 475 -9.57 0.74 12.33
CA ASP A 475 -11.03 0.73 12.29
C ASP A 475 -11.57 2.09 12.72
N ARG A 476 -10.84 2.79 13.59
CA ARG A 476 -11.16 4.14 14.07
C ARG A 476 -10.43 5.26 13.33
N ARG A 477 -9.55 4.93 12.38
CA ARG A 477 -8.81 5.91 11.55
C ARG A 477 -9.74 6.89 10.83
N GLU A 478 -10.93 6.45 10.44
CA GLU A 478 -11.90 7.31 9.75
C GLU A 478 -12.29 8.52 10.62
N GLU A 479 -12.41 8.35 11.94
CA GLU A 479 -12.71 9.45 12.86
C GLU A 479 -11.63 10.55 12.80
N VAL A 480 -10.36 10.15 12.64
CA VAL A 480 -9.22 11.07 12.53
C VAL A 480 -9.25 11.79 11.19
N ILE A 481 -9.53 11.09 10.09
CA ILE A 481 -9.66 11.71 8.76
C ILE A 481 -10.81 12.73 8.74
N GLN A 482 -11.96 12.37 9.31
CA GLN A 482 -13.11 13.27 9.40
C GLN A 482 -12.85 14.46 10.33
N TYR A 483 -12.08 14.27 11.39
CA TYR A 483 -11.59 15.39 12.21
C TYR A 483 -10.76 16.36 11.39
N VAL A 484 -9.81 15.88 10.58
CA VAL A 484 -8.97 16.74 9.73
C VAL A 484 -9.84 17.52 8.73
N TYR A 485 -10.80 16.86 8.07
CA TYR A 485 -11.74 17.55 7.19
C TYR A 485 -12.57 18.62 7.91
N GLY A 486 -13.04 18.34 9.14
CA GLY A 486 -13.80 19.29 9.94
C GLY A 486 -12.97 20.47 10.46
N LYS A 487 -11.74 20.20 10.91
CA LYS A 487 -10.86 21.19 11.54
C LYS A 487 -10.23 22.15 10.53
N TYR A 488 -9.74 21.62 9.40
CA TYR A 488 -9.00 22.41 8.40
C TYR A 488 -9.83 22.79 7.18
N GLY A 489 -11.08 22.34 7.12
CA GLY A 489 -12.03 22.66 6.06
C GLY A 489 -12.11 21.57 4.98
N ARG A 490 -13.34 21.18 4.65
CA ARG A 490 -13.62 20.08 3.70
C ARG A 490 -13.07 20.31 2.29
N ARG A 491 -12.91 21.57 1.88
CA ARG A 491 -12.36 21.96 0.58
C ARG A 491 -10.86 22.17 0.58
N ASN A 492 -10.25 22.30 1.76
CA ASN A 492 -8.83 22.58 1.97
C ASN A 492 -8.01 21.32 2.24
N ALA A 493 -8.68 20.17 2.32
CA ALA A 493 -8.03 18.89 2.50
C ALA A 493 -8.62 17.83 1.57
N ALA A 494 -7.80 16.88 1.15
CA ALA A 494 -8.23 15.72 0.36
C ALA A 494 -7.21 14.57 0.47
N GLN A 495 -7.67 13.34 0.25
CA GLN A 495 -6.79 12.18 0.21
C GLN A 495 -5.97 12.18 -1.08
N VAL A 496 -4.72 11.74 -1.01
CA VAL A 496 -3.84 11.52 -2.16
C VAL A 496 -4.35 10.32 -2.97
N ALA A 497 -4.24 10.38 -4.29
CA ALA A 497 -4.61 9.25 -5.14
C ALA A 497 -3.55 8.16 -5.10
N ASN A 498 -3.95 6.96 -5.50
CA ASN A 498 -3.02 5.95 -5.99
C ASN A 498 -3.37 5.64 -7.44
N VAL A 499 -2.42 5.80 -8.37
CA VAL A 499 -2.64 5.47 -9.78
C VAL A 499 -2.43 3.97 -9.97
N ILE A 500 -3.53 3.21 -10.10
CA ILE A 500 -3.45 1.77 -10.29
C ILE A 500 -3.03 1.48 -11.72
N THR A 501 -1.87 0.88 -11.89
CA THR A 501 -1.30 0.56 -13.20
C THR A 501 -1.55 -0.88 -13.63
N TYR A 502 -1.49 -1.14 -14.95
CA TYR A 502 -1.61 -2.50 -15.49
C TYR A 502 -0.41 -3.37 -15.12
N ARG A 503 -0.71 -4.46 -14.39
CA ARG A 503 0.20 -5.57 -14.08
C ARG A 503 0.01 -6.74 -15.06
N PRO A 504 0.99 -7.64 -15.24
CA PRO A 504 0.97 -8.67 -16.29
C PRO A 504 -0.32 -9.49 -16.36
N LYS A 505 -0.81 -10.04 -15.24
CA LYS A 505 -2.04 -10.83 -15.19
C LYS A 505 -3.27 -10.06 -15.68
N LEU A 506 -3.37 -8.80 -15.27
CA LEU A 506 -4.51 -7.94 -15.57
C LEU A 506 -4.46 -7.45 -17.02
N ALA A 507 -3.26 -7.12 -17.52
CA ALA A 507 -3.03 -6.76 -18.91
C ALA A 507 -3.42 -7.91 -19.86
N VAL A 508 -2.99 -9.14 -19.57
CA VAL A 508 -3.38 -10.32 -20.36
C VAL A 508 -4.89 -10.54 -20.34
N ARG A 509 -5.52 -10.44 -19.17
CA ARG A 509 -6.98 -10.60 -19.03
C ARG A 509 -7.75 -9.61 -19.90
N ASP A 510 -7.39 -8.34 -19.84
CA ASP A 510 -8.14 -7.28 -20.54
C ASP A 510 -7.84 -7.24 -22.05
N MET A 511 -6.61 -7.53 -22.47
CA MET A 511 -6.29 -7.64 -23.89
C MET A 511 -6.90 -8.90 -24.52
N ALA A 512 -6.99 -10.01 -23.77
CA ALA A 512 -7.76 -11.18 -24.20
C ALA A 512 -9.26 -10.86 -24.34
N LYS A 513 -9.82 -10.06 -23.43
CA LYS A 513 -11.20 -9.58 -23.54
C LYS A 513 -11.41 -8.69 -24.77
N ALA A 514 -10.51 -7.73 -25.01
CA ALA A 514 -10.57 -6.84 -26.18
C ALA A 514 -10.53 -7.63 -27.49
N LEU A 515 -9.76 -8.71 -27.54
CA LEU A 515 -9.67 -9.61 -28.69
C LEU A 515 -10.82 -10.65 -28.77
N GLY A 516 -11.80 -10.61 -27.86
CA GLY A 516 -13.02 -11.44 -27.93
C GLY A 516 -12.94 -12.83 -27.32
N PHE A 517 -11.88 -13.16 -26.55
CA PHE A 517 -11.77 -14.47 -25.90
C PHE A 517 -12.72 -14.63 -24.70
N SER A 518 -13.14 -15.86 -24.40
CA SER A 518 -14.09 -16.17 -23.31
C SER A 518 -13.51 -15.95 -21.90
N THR A 519 -14.37 -15.75 -20.90
CA THR A 519 -13.95 -15.56 -19.49
C THR A 519 -13.14 -16.73 -18.95
N GLY A 520 -13.48 -17.97 -19.33
CA GLY A 520 -12.71 -19.16 -18.96
C GLY A 520 -11.29 -19.15 -19.50
N GLN A 521 -11.09 -18.72 -20.75
CA GLN A 521 -9.75 -18.58 -21.36
C GLN A 521 -8.96 -17.45 -20.70
N GLN A 522 -9.59 -16.32 -20.43
CA GLN A 522 -8.98 -15.19 -19.72
C GLN A 522 -8.46 -15.61 -18.33
N ASP A 523 -9.29 -16.31 -17.55
CA ASP A 523 -8.92 -16.79 -16.21
C ASP A 523 -7.85 -17.89 -16.26
N ALA A 524 -7.88 -18.76 -17.28
CA ALA A 524 -6.86 -19.78 -17.47
C ALA A 524 -5.49 -19.16 -17.79
N TRP A 525 -5.41 -18.25 -18.78
CA TRP A 525 -4.16 -17.61 -19.18
C TRP A 525 -3.58 -16.71 -18.09
N SER A 526 -4.40 -15.92 -17.40
CA SER A 526 -3.92 -15.07 -16.30
C SER A 526 -3.33 -15.86 -15.12
N LYS A 527 -3.73 -17.12 -14.91
CA LYS A 527 -3.13 -18.02 -13.90
C LYS A 527 -1.78 -18.61 -14.32
N GLN A 528 -1.48 -18.63 -15.62
CA GLN A 528 -0.20 -19.11 -16.14
C GLN A 528 0.92 -18.06 -15.96
N VAL A 529 0.57 -16.78 -16.01
CA VAL A 529 1.50 -15.66 -15.86
C VAL A 529 1.91 -15.48 -14.40
N ASP A 530 3.20 -15.38 -14.13
CA ASP A 530 3.69 -15.06 -12.79
C ASP A 530 3.35 -13.60 -12.41
N ALA A 531 3.09 -13.34 -11.13
CA ALA A 531 2.77 -11.98 -10.66
C ALA A 531 3.95 -11.02 -10.81
N TRP A 532 5.19 -11.56 -10.81
CA TRP A 532 6.45 -10.84 -10.67
C TRP A 532 7.30 -10.81 -11.95
N GLY A 533 6.83 -11.39 -13.06
CA GLY A 533 7.62 -11.59 -14.28
C GLY A 533 7.09 -10.87 -15.52
N ALA A 534 7.89 -10.86 -16.58
CA ALA A 534 7.44 -10.51 -17.93
C ALA A 534 6.27 -11.42 -18.36
N VAL A 535 5.39 -10.91 -19.24
CA VAL A 535 4.29 -11.71 -19.83
C VAL A 535 4.83 -13.01 -20.44
N ARG A 536 6.08 -12.99 -20.94
CA ARG A 536 6.83 -14.12 -21.50
C ARG A 536 7.86 -14.72 -20.53
N SER A 537 7.49 -15.00 -19.29
CA SER A 537 8.42 -15.64 -18.33
C SER A 537 8.80 -17.09 -18.70
N SER A 538 8.17 -17.71 -19.71
CA SER A 538 8.58 -19.03 -20.26
C SER A 538 8.11 -19.22 -21.71
N ALA A 539 8.87 -19.97 -22.52
CA ALA A 539 8.51 -20.35 -23.90
C ALA A 539 7.32 -21.33 -24.02
N ASP A 540 6.88 -21.95 -22.93
CA ASP A 540 5.77 -22.92 -22.86
C ASP A 540 4.45 -22.29 -22.34
N HIS A 541 3.98 -21.20 -22.96
CA HIS A 541 2.62 -20.70 -22.71
C HIS A 541 1.75 -20.83 -23.97
N ASP A 542 0.46 -21.12 -23.79
CA ASP A 542 -0.51 -21.22 -24.90
C ASP A 542 -1.24 -19.88 -25.17
N ILE A 543 -0.76 -18.78 -24.57
CA ILE A 543 -1.32 -17.43 -24.76
C ILE A 543 -1.05 -16.95 -26.19
N PRO A 544 -2.08 -16.50 -26.94
CA PRO A 544 -1.90 -16.01 -28.30
C PRO A 544 -0.91 -14.83 -28.40
N PRO A 545 0.00 -14.79 -29.40
CA PRO A 545 0.99 -13.71 -29.54
C PRO A 545 0.39 -12.30 -29.63
N ALA A 546 -0.82 -12.16 -30.21
CA ALA A 546 -1.52 -10.88 -30.27
C ALA A 546 -1.94 -10.35 -28.89
N VAL A 547 -2.37 -11.25 -27.98
CA VAL A 547 -2.70 -10.90 -26.59
C VAL A 547 -1.43 -10.44 -25.88
N VAL A 548 -0.33 -11.17 -26.05
CA VAL A 548 0.96 -10.85 -25.43
C VAL A 548 1.47 -9.49 -25.90
N GLY A 549 1.50 -9.22 -27.20
CA GLY A 549 2.02 -7.96 -27.74
C GLY A 549 1.24 -6.73 -27.28
N LEU A 550 -0.10 -6.83 -27.20
CA LEU A 550 -0.92 -5.75 -26.65
C LEU A 550 -0.74 -5.62 -25.13
N ALA A 551 -0.64 -6.74 -24.39
CA ALA A 551 -0.45 -6.72 -22.95
C ALA A 551 0.90 -6.10 -22.56
N GLU A 552 1.97 -6.42 -23.30
CA GLU A 552 3.30 -5.81 -23.15
C GLU A 552 3.25 -4.30 -23.40
N GLY A 553 2.52 -3.86 -24.43
CA GLY A 553 2.33 -2.44 -24.74
C GLY A 553 1.53 -1.66 -23.70
N LEU A 554 0.76 -2.34 -22.84
CA LEU A 554 -0.10 -1.77 -21.81
C LEU A 554 0.54 -1.78 -20.41
N LEU A 555 1.65 -2.49 -20.20
CA LEU A 555 2.29 -2.55 -18.88
C LEU A 555 2.61 -1.14 -18.37
N LYS A 556 2.38 -0.93 -17.07
CA LYS A 556 2.54 0.37 -16.37
C LYS A 556 1.55 1.47 -16.80
N PHE A 557 0.65 1.24 -17.78
CA PHE A 557 -0.38 2.23 -18.09
C PHE A 557 -1.29 2.46 -16.89
N PRO A 558 -1.74 3.70 -16.65
CA PRO A 558 -2.73 3.98 -15.63
C PRO A 558 -4.08 3.36 -16.04
N ARG A 559 -4.73 2.64 -15.12
CA ARG A 559 -6.03 2.00 -15.35
C ARG A 559 -7.18 2.79 -14.74
N HIS A 560 -7.00 3.20 -13.48
CA HIS A 560 -7.96 3.99 -12.72
C HIS A 560 -7.29 4.54 -11.46
N LEU A 561 -7.89 5.58 -10.88
CA LEU A 561 -7.51 6.07 -9.56
C LEU A 561 -8.09 5.23 -8.44
N GLY A 562 -7.22 4.81 -7.52
CA GLY A 562 -7.52 4.36 -6.16
C GLY A 562 -7.24 5.45 -5.13
N ILE A 563 -7.45 5.13 -3.86
CA ILE A 563 -7.18 6.02 -2.73
C ILE A 563 -5.84 5.60 -2.13
N HIS A 564 -4.93 6.53 -1.86
CA HIS A 564 -3.72 6.23 -1.10
C HIS A 564 -4.11 5.70 0.29
N SER A 565 -3.33 4.76 0.80
CA SER A 565 -3.60 4.11 2.08
C SER A 565 -3.57 5.03 3.31
N GLY A 566 -3.17 6.30 3.20
CA GLY A 566 -3.00 7.19 4.35
C GLY A 566 -2.70 8.65 4.02
N GLY A 567 -2.11 8.95 2.86
CA GLY A 567 -1.74 10.30 2.48
C GLY A 567 -2.90 11.26 2.34
N MET A 568 -2.82 12.38 3.05
CA MET A 568 -3.74 13.50 2.96
C MET A 568 -2.96 14.79 2.72
N VAL A 569 -3.45 15.65 1.83
CA VAL A 569 -2.88 16.99 1.60
C VAL A 569 -3.76 18.02 2.30
N LEU A 570 -3.11 19.04 2.86
CA LEU A 570 -3.76 20.19 3.48
C LEU A 570 -3.20 21.49 2.90
N THR A 571 -4.07 22.43 2.53
CA THR A 571 -3.71 23.70 1.91
C THR A 571 -4.44 24.89 2.53
N ASP A 572 -3.84 26.08 2.47
CA ASP A 572 -4.44 27.35 2.89
C ASP A 572 -5.63 27.79 2.03
N ILE A 573 -5.56 27.52 0.73
CA ILE A 573 -6.65 27.68 -0.22
C ILE A 573 -7.38 26.35 -0.46
N PRO A 574 -8.60 26.35 -1.04
CA PRO A 574 -9.24 25.12 -1.47
C PRO A 574 -8.31 24.27 -2.35
N VAL A 575 -8.06 23.02 -1.96
CA VAL A 575 -7.13 22.12 -2.66
C VAL A 575 -7.62 21.83 -4.09
N GLY A 576 -8.94 21.86 -4.28
CA GLY A 576 -9.60 21.78 -5.59
C GLY A 576 -9.18 22.87 -6.58
N HIS A 577 -8.62 23.99 -6.12
CA HIS A 577 -8.04 25.02 -6.99
C HIS A 577 -6.63 24.67 -7.45
N VAL A 578 -5.91 23.81 -6.73
CA VAL A 578 -4.54 23.39 -7.11
C VAL A 578 -4.59 22.17 -8.01
N VAL A 579 -5.43 21.21 -7.67
CA VAL A 579 -5.70 20.00 -8.46
C VAL A 579 -7.14 19.60 -8.21
N PRO A 580 -7.92 19.23 -9.25
CA PRO A 580 -9.30 18.84 -9.03
C PRO A 580 -9.43 17.67 -8.05
N VAL A 581 -10.52 17.67 -7.28
CA VAL A 581 -10.87 16.56 -6.40
C VAL A 581 -12.16 15.87 -6.85
N GLU A 582 -12.23 14.57 -6.64
CA GLU A 582 -13.38 13.73 -6.96
C GLU A 582 -13.84 12.92 -5.73
N HIS A 583 -15.08 12.42 -5.78
CA HIS A 583 -15.58 11.51 -4.75
C HIS A 583 -14.78 10.22 -4.75
N ALA A 584 -14.32 9.82 -3.57
CA ALA A 584 -13.74 8.51 -3.38
C ALA A 584 -14.85 7.44 -3.28
N ARG A 585 -14.50 6.15 -3.33
CA ARG A 585 -15.48 5.07 -3.14
C ARG A 585 -16.03 4.98 -1.72
N MET A 586 -15.27 5.45 -0.73
CA MET A 586 -15.72 5.50 0.66
C MET A 586 -16.55 6.75 0.88
N GLU A 587 -17.62 6.59 1.64
CA GLU A 587 -18.53 7.68 1.99
C GLU A 587 -17.76 8.84 2.64
N ASN A 588 -18.16 10.07 2.33
CA ASN A 588 -17.56 11.28 2.91
C ASN A 588 -16.03 11.37 2.74
N ARG A 589 -15.45 10.75 1.70
CA ARG A 589 -14.04 10.94 1.31
C ARG A 589 -13.90 11.57 -0.08
N THR A 590 -12.98 12.53 -0.18
CA THR A 590 -12.55 13.13 -1.45
C THR A 590 -11.11 12.73 -1.73
N VAL A 591 -10.80 12.50 -3.00
CA VAL A 591 -9.45 12.16 -3.47
C VAL A 591 -9.00 13.16 -4.52
N LEU A 592 -7.73 13.51 -4.47
CA LEU A 592 -7.03 14.32 -5.48
C LEU A 592 -6.90 13.50 -6.77
N GLN A 593 -6.66 14.17 -7.89
CA GLN A 593 -6.37 13.48 -9.15
C GLN A 593 -4.89 13.05 -9.30
N TRP A 594 -4.03 13.46 -8.36
CA TRP A 594 -2.58 13.21 -8.36
C TRP A 594 -2.16 12.15 -7.34
N ASP A 595 -1.11 11.40 -7.70
CA ASP A 595 -0.47 10.42 -6.81
C ASP A 595 0.54 11.08 -5.84
N LYS A 596 1.19 10.26 -5.01
CA LYS A 596 2.19 10.73 -4.03
C LYS A 596 3.33 11.50 -4.69
N ASP A 597 3.86 11.01 -5.81
CA ASP A 597 5.04 11.58 -6.44
C ASP A 597 4.68 12.89 -7.16
N ASP A 598 3.49 12.98 -7.73
CA ASP A 598 2.98 14.20 -8.36
C ASP A 598 2.70 15.30 -7.34
N CYS A 599 2.12 14.95 -6.18
CA CYS A 599 1.95 15.87 -5.06
C CYS A 599 3.31 16.38 -4.54
N ALA A 600 4.30 15.49 -4.41
CA ALA A 600 5.64 15.85 -3.94
C ALA A 600 6.35 16.81 -4.92
N TRP A 601 6.28 16.55 -6.24
CA TRP A 601 6.86 17.44 -7.25
C TRP A 601 6.27 18.85 -7.19
N MET A 602 4.96 18.95 -6.93
CA MET A 602 4.25 20.22 -6.74
C MET A 602 4.54 20.91 -5.40
N GLY A 603 5.27 20.26 -4.49
CA GLY A 603 5.52 20.76 -3.14
C GLY A 603 4.28 20.78 -2.25
N LEU A 604 3.33 19.86 -2.50
CA LEU A 604 2.17 19.67 -1.62
C LEU A 604 2.59 18.87 -0.39
N VAL A 605 2.40 19.48 0.78
CA VAL A 605 2.72 18.82 2.04
C VAL A 605 1.71 17.72 2.33
N LYS A 606 2.23 16.51 2.48
CA LYS A 606 1.47 15.31 2.76
C LYS A 606 1.54 14.98 4.26
N PHE A 607 0.40 14.52 4.79
CA PHE A 607 0.27 13.98 6.13
C PHE A 607 -0.18 12.53 5.99
N ASP A 608 0.65 11.59 6.45
CA ASP A 608 0.36 10.17 6.35
C ASP A 608 -0.41 9.68 7.58
N LEU A 609 -1.73 9.55 7.40
CA LEU A 609 -2.68 9.02 8.39
C LEU A 609 -2.91 7.53 8.12
N LEU A 610 -2.01 6.69 8.62
CA LEU A 610 -1.97 5.27 8.30
C LEU A 610 -2.90 4.48 9.23
N GLY A 611 -3.44 3.38 8.72
CA GLY A 611 -4.22 2.43 9.54
C GLY A 611 -3.40 1.18 9.76
N LEU A 612 -3.20 0.79 11.03
CA LEU A 612 -2.43 -0.40 11.38
C LEU A 612 -3.33 -1.38 12.14
N GLY A 613 -3.63 -2.53 11.51
CA GLY A 613 -4.52 -3.53 12.09
C GLY A 613 -4.06 -4.06 13.45
N MET A 614 -2.75 -4.07 13.71
CA MET A 614 -2.22 -4.44 15.04
C MET A 614 -2.62 -3.43 16.12
N LEU A 615 -2.70 -2.13 15.83
CA LEU A 615 -3.20 -1.17 16.82
C LEU A 615 -4.67 -1.43 17.15
N ALA A 616 -5.49 -1.79 16.16
CA ALA A 616 -6.88 -2.20 16.38
C ALA A 616 -6.96 -3.48 17.25
N ALA A 617 -6.15 -4.51 16.94
CA ALA A 617 -6.08 -5.73 17.74
C ALA A 617 -5.62 -5.44 19.19
N LEU A 618 -4.62 -4.59 19.39
CA LEU A 618 -4.18 -4.21 20.74
C LEU A 618 -5.27 -3.45 21.49
N GLN A 619 -5.97 -2.51 20.83
CA GLN A 619 -7.10 -1.79 21.41
C GLN A 619 -8.23 -2.76 21.83
N TYR A 620 -8.62 -3.68 20.95
CA TYR A 620 -9.63 -4.71 21.26
C TYR A 620 -9.22 -5.61 22.42
N ALA A 621 -7.96 -6.03 22.48
CA ALA A 621 -7.46 -6.84 23.59
C ALA A 621 -7.51 -6.05 24.91
N MET A 622 -7.06 -4.79 24.92
CA MET A 622 -7.11 -3.91 26.09
C MET A 622 -8.55 -3.65 26.55
N ASP A 623 -9.48 -3.43 25.62
CA ASP A 623 -10.89 -3.20 25.94
C ASP A 623 -11.56 -4.46 26.50
N LEU A 624 -11.28 -5.64 25.94
CA LEU A 624 -11.77 -6.92 26.48
C LEU A 624 -11.20 -7.22 27.87
N VAL A 625 -9.91 -6.93 28.10
CA VAL A 625 -9.29 -7.06 29.43
C VAL A 625 -9.95 -6.10 30.43
N ARG A 626 -10.20 -4.85 30.03
CA ARG A 626 -10.91 -3.88 30.89
C ARG A 626 -12.33 -4.35 31.21
N GLU A 627 -13.06 -4.83 30.22
CA GLU A 627 -14.46 -5.27 30.36
C GLU A 627 -14.61 -6.51 31.26
N PHE A 628 -13.80 -7.54 31.04
CA PHE A 628 -13.97 -8.84 31.71
C PHE A 628 -13.12 -9.02 32.97
N LEU A 629 -12.00 -8.30 33.08
CA LEU A 629 -11.07 -8.42 34.21
C LEU A 629 -10.95 -7.14 35.05
N GLY A 630 -11.45 -6.00 34.55
CA GLY A 630 -11.35 -4.71 35.25
C GLY A 630 -9.93 -4.11 35.29
N GLU A 631 -9.01 -4.66 34.50
CA GLU A 631 -7.62 -4.19 34.40
C GLU A 631 -7.47 -3.23 33.20
N ASP A 632 -6.87 -2.05 33.40
CA ASP A 632 -6.77 -1.01 32.37
C ASP A 632 -5.33 -0.81 31.88
N TRP A 633 -5.11 -1.04 30.59
CA TRP A 633 -3.79 -1.02 29.97
C TRP A 633 -3.73 -0.06 28.78
N ASN A 634 -2.57 0.57 28.60
CA ASN A 634 -2.20 1.32 27.41
C ASN A 634 -0.71 1.09 27.12
N LEU A 635 -0.22 1.53 25.95
CA LEU A 635 1.18 1.31 25.55
C LEU A 635 2.21 1.93 26.51
N ASP A 636 1.85 2.98 27.26
CA ASP A 636 2.73 3.61 28.24
C ASP A 636 2.71 2.90 29.61
N SER A 637 1.60 2.22 29.96
CA SER A 637 1.41 1.57 31.26
C SER A 637 1.82 0.10 31.32
N ILE A 638 1.97 -0.57 30.17
CA ILE A 638 2.48 -1.94 30.10
C ILE A 638 3.88 -2.02 30.76
N PRO A 639 4.12 -2.97 31.71
CA PRO A 639 5.42 -3.19 32.32
C PRO A 639 6.52 -3.43 31.29
N LYS A 640 7.68 -2.80 31.48
CA LYS A 640 8.81 -2.88 30.53
C LYS A 640 9.85 -3.87 31.04
N GLU A 641 10.58 -4.47 30.09
CA GLU A 641 11.68 -5.39 30.35
C GLU A 641 11.31 -6.63 31.18
N GLU A 642 10.12 -7.20 30.96
CA GLU A 642 9.72 -8.44 31.63
C GLU A 642 10.43 -9.67 31.03
N ARG A 643 11.02 -10.50 31.90
CA ARG A 643 11.70 -11.74 31.49
C ARG A 643 10.81 -12.72 30.73
N GLY A 644 9.55 -12.91 31.15
CA GLY A 644 8.62 -13.87 30.53
C GLY A 644 8.33 -13.55 29.06
N VAL A 645 8.21 -12.27 28.71
CA VAL A 645 8.03 -11.80 27.33
C VAL A 645 9.20 -12.24 26.45
N TYR A 646 10.43 -12.06 26.94
CA TYR A 646 11.62 -12.46 26.23
C TYR A 646 11.79 -13.98 26.15
N ASP A 647 11.47 -14.72 27.22
CA ASP A 647 11.51 -16.18 27.24
C ASP A 647 10.55 -16.80 26.21
N GLN A 648 9.35 -16.23 26.06
CA GLN A 648 8.40 -16.60 25.00
C GLN A 648 9.03 -16.40 23.61
N LEU A 649 9.61 -15.23 23.34
CA LEU A 649 10.22 -14.93 22.04
C LEU A 649 11.46 -15.80 21.77
N CYS A 650 12.33 -16.05 22.76
CA CYS A 650 13.48 -16.95 22.63
C CYS A 650 13.07 -18.36 22.18
N LYS A 651 11.86 -18.81 22.52
CA LYS A 651 11.31 -20.12 22.10
C LYS A 651 10.63 -20.08 20.72
N ALA A 652 10.74 -18.96 20.00
CA ALA A 652 10.05 -18.70 18.73
C ALA A 652 8.53 -18.81 18.83
N ASP A 653 7.97 -18.58 20.02
CA ASP A 653 6.55 -18.63 20.25
C ASP A 653 5.93 -17.24 19.96
N SER A 654 5.74 -16.95 18.67
CA SER A 654 5.39 -15.61 18.18
C SER A 654 4.26 -15.58 17.15
N VAL A 655 3.43 -16.62 17.08
CA VAL A 655 2.25 -16.66 16.18
C VAL A 655 1.27 -15.55 16.56
N GLY A 656 0.94 -14.68 15.59
CA GLY A 656 0.07 -13.52 15.80
C GLY A 656 0.75 -12.30 16.43
N VAL A 657 2.03 -12.40 16.80
CA VAL A 657 2.82 -11.27 17.33
C VAL A 657 3.25 -10.35 16.19
N PHE A 658 3.18 -9.05 16.41
CA PHE A 658 3.51 -8.06 15.39
C PHE A 658 4.94 -8.22 14.89
N GLN A 659 5.15 -8.14 13.57
CA GLN A 659 6.47 -8.07 12.91
C GLN A 659 7.47 -9.20 13.20
N VAL A 660 7.24 -10.17 14.10
CA VAL A 660 8.20 -11.25 14.42
C VAL A 660 7.58 -12.65 14.25
N GLU A 661 6.54 -12.74 13.43
CA GLU A 661 5.74 -13.96 13.22
C GLU A 661 6.09 -14.71 11.92
N SER A 662 6.91 -14.11 11.06
CA SER A 662 7.33 -14.75 9.79
C SER A 662 8.28 -15.91 10.05
N ARG A 663 8.31 -16.90 9.14
CA ARG A 663 9.21 -18.06 9.25
C ARG A 663 10.66 -17.68 9.52
N ALA A 664 11.17 -16.72 8.76
CA ALA A 664 12.56 -16.30 8.86
C ALA A 664 12.87 -15.64 10.21
N GLN A 665 11.93 -14.89 10.78
CA GLN A 665 12.05 -14.28 12.11
C GLN A 665 11.91 -15.31 13.22
N MET A 666 10.90 -16.19 13.14
CA MET A 666 10.75 -17.31 14.07
C MET A 666 12.01 -18.19 14.09
N SER A 667 12.66 -18.41 12.95
CA SER A 667 13.93 -19.14 12.92
C SER A 667 15.11 -18.37 13.55
N THR A 668 15.03 -17.06 13.64
CA THR A 668 16.11 -16.20 14.14
C THR A 668 16.02 -15.99 15.63
N LEU A 669 14.81 -15.87 16.19
CA LEU A 669 14.60 -15.66 17.62
C LEU A 669 15.36 -16.62 18.56
N PRO A 670 15.39 -17.96 18.34
CA PRO A 670 16.15 -18.89 19.21
C PRO A 670 17.66 -18.72 19.15
N ARG A 671 18.16 -18.12 18.07
CA ARG A 671 19.58 -17.81 17.87
C ARG A 671 19.91 -16.42 18.40
N LEU A 672 19.01 -15.45 18.21
CA LEU A 672 19.17 -14.10 18.71
C LEU A 672 19.05 -14.04 20.23
N ARG A 673 18.16 -14.83 20.84
CA ARG A 673 17.87 -14.85 22.28
C ARG A 673 17.68 -13.43 22.84
N PRO A 674 16.61 -12.72 22.45
CA PRO A 674 16.37 -11.35 22.91
C PRO A 674 16.28 -11.30 24.44
N ARG A 675 16.92 -10.30 25.05
CA ARG A 675 16.98 -10.06 26.51
C ARG A 675 16.82 -8.60 26.92
N SER A 676 16.60 -7.72 25.95
CA SER A 676 16.30 -6.31 26.18
C SER A 676 15.37 -5.79 25.10
N PHE A 677 14.73 -4.66 25.34
CA PHE A 677 13.86 -4.04 24.34
C PHE A 677 14.61 -3.75 23.03
N TYR A 678 15.88 -3.38 23.14
CA TYR A 678 16.69 -3.06 21.97
C TYR A 678 16.97 -4.29 21.09
N ASP A 679 17.02 -5.49 21.66
CA ASP A 679 17.14 -6.72 20.86
C ASP A 679 15.93 -6.94 19.94
N LEU A 680 14.74 -6.51 20.36
CA LEU A 680 13.54 -6.56 19.52
C LEU A 680 13.66 -5.60 18.33
N ALA A 681 14.22 -4.40 18.57
CA ALA A 681 14.53 -3.46 17.49
C ALA A 681 15.55 -4.05 16.51
N ILE A 682 16.52 -4.83 16.99
CA ILE A 682 17.48 -5.53 16.14
C ILE A 682 16.79 -6.66 15.35
N GLU A 683 15.93 -7.47 15.97
CA GLU A 683 15.19 -8.55 15.29
C GLU A 683 14.35 -8.03 14.11
N VAL A 684 13.66 -6.90 14.31
CA VAL A 684 12.86 -6.23 13.26
C VAL A 684 13.74 -5.77 12.08
N ALA A 685 15.01 -5.48 12.31
CA ALA A 685 15.96 -5.02 11.30
C ALA A 685 16.70 -6.16 10.60
N LEU A 686 17.06 -7.23 11.31
CA LEU A 686 17.95 -8.31 10.85
C LEU A 686 17.41 -9.09 9.64
N ILE A 687 16.11 -9.41 9.63
CA ILE A 687 15.53 -10.37 8.68
C ILE A 687 15.01 -9.66 7.42
N ARG A 688 15.97 -9.17 6.63
CA ARG A 688 15.73 -8.45 5.36
C ARG A 688 16.80 -8.80 4.33
N PRO A 689 16.49 -8.70 3.02
CA PRO A 689 17.46 -8.93 1.94
C PRO A 689 18.82 -8.27 2.20
N GLY A 690 18.81 -7.02 2.66
CA GLY A 690 20.01 -6.24 2.89
C GLY A 690 20.99 -6.82 3.93
N PRO A 691 20.66 -6.87 5.23
CA PRO A 691 21.55 -7.44 6.25
C PRO A 691 21.91 -8.91 6.01
N ILE A 692 21.03 -9.69 5.37
CA ILE A 692 21.29 -11.08 4.97
C ILE A 692 22.35 -11.13 3.86
N GLN A 693 22.22 -10.29 2.82
CA GLN A 693 23.18 -10.19 1.71
C GLN A 693 24.49 -9.54 2.14
N GLY A 694 24.45 -8.54 3.02
CA GLY A 694 25.61 -7.87 3.61
C GLY A 694 26.33 -8.68 4.69
N GLY A 695 25.86 -9.92 4.97
CA GLY A 695 26.49 -10.87 5.89
C GLY A 695 26.64 -10.39 7.34
N ALA A 696 25.91 -9.36 7.76
CA ALA A 696 25.99 -8.78 9.11
C ALA A 696 25.24 -9.62 10.18
N VAL A 697 24.25 -10.42 9.75
CA VAL A 697 23.39 -11.21 10.64
C VAL A 697 24.20 -12.26 11.43
N HIS A 698 25.04 -13.04 10.75
CA HIS A 698 25.78 -14.12 11.40
C HIS A 698 26.85 -13.64 12.39
N PRO A 699 27.70 -12.65 12.07
CA PRO A 699 28.65 -12.07 13.02
C PRO A 699 27.96 -11.51 14.26
N PHE A 700 26.86 -10.78 14.10
CA PHE A 700 26.12 -10.23 15.24
C PHE A 700 25.61 -11.34 16.17
N ILE A 701 24.95 -12.37 15.62
CA ILE A 701 24.45 -13.50 16.40
C ILE A 701 25.59 -14.24 17.12
N ARG A 702 26.71 -14.53 16.45
CA ARG A 702 27.85 -15.23 17.07
C ARG A 702 28.45 -14.42 18.23
N ARG A 703 28.60 -13.10 18.07
CA ARG A 703 29.10 -12.22 19.13
C ARG A 703 28.13 -12.15 20.30
N LYS A 704 26.83 -12.09 20.02
CA LYS A 704 25.80 -12.12 21.05
C LYS A 704 25.80 -13.43 21.83
N LEU A 705 26.02 -14.55 21.16
CA LEU A 705 26.18 -15.87 21.77
C LEU A 705 27.57 -16.11 22.37
N ARG A 706 28.47 -15.11 22.33
CA ARG A 706 29.87 -15.20 22.81
C ARG A 706 30.71 -16.29 22.12
N GLU A 707 30.31 -16.71 20.92
CA GLU A 707 31.08 -17.63 20.07
C GLU A 707 32.24 -16.90 19.35
N GLU A 708 32.14 -15.57 19.24
CA GLU A 708 33.14 -14.68 18.63
C GLU A 708 33.37 -13.47 19.57
N PRO A 709 34.63 -13.03 19.82
CA PRO A 709 34.89 -11.86 20.62
C PRO A 709 34.39 -10.58 19.93
N ILE A 710 33.84 -9.66 20.72
CA ILE A 710 33.45 -8.33 20.22
C ILE A 710 34.72 -7.56 19.87
N THR A 711 34.81 -7.10 18.63
CA THR A 711 35.95 -6.36 18.10
C THR A 711 35.48 -5.10 17.39
N TYR A 712 36.25 -4.03 17.55
CA TYR A 712 36.04 -2.74 16.89
C TYR A 712 37.27 -2.43 16.04
N LEU A 713 37.07 -1.87 14.85
CA LEU A 713 38.18 -1.47 13.97
C LEU A 713 39.00 -0.32 14.55
N HIS A 714 38.39 0.49 15.43
CA HIS A 714 39.04 1.61 16.11
C HIS A 714 38.31 1.95 17.42
N PRO A 715 39.00 2.40 18.50
CA PRO A 715 38.35 2.76 19.76
C PRO A 715 37.25 3.82 19.64
N LYS A 716 37.38 4.76 18.70
CA LYS A 716 36.33 5.77 18.44
C LYS A 716 35.01 5.21 17.90
N LEU A 717 35.01 3.98 17.38
CA LEU A 717 33.79 3.33 16.87
C LEU A 717 33.02 2.58 17.96
N GLU A 718 33.62 2.35 19.12
CA GLU A 718 32.99 1.63 20.23
C GLU A 718 31.70 2.30 20.71
N PRO A 719 31.65 3.62 21.00
CA PRO A 719 30.40 4.26 21.43
C PRO A 719 29.25 4.22 20.41
N VAL A 720 29.58 4.02 19.11
CA VAL A 720 28.58 3.95 18.03
C VAL A 720 28.06 2.53 17.83
N LEU A 721 28.93 1.53 18.00
CA LEU A 721 28.66 0.14 17.66
C LEU A 721 28.51 -0.78 18.88
N GLU A 722 28.69 -0.29 20.10
CA GLU A 722 28.57 -1.10 21.33
C GLU A 722 27.21 -1.80 21.41
N ARG A 723 26.13 -1.08 21.09
CA ARG A 723 24.74 -1.59 21.13
C ARG A 723 24.47 -2.67 20.08
N THR A 724 25.31 -2.73 19.05
CA THR A 724 25.25 -3.75 18.00
C THR A 724 26.51 -4.63 17.97
N LEU A 725 27.22 -4.71 19.09
CA LEU A 725 28.36 -5.61 19.31
C LEU A 725 29.45 -5.48 18.22
N GLY A 726 29.75 -4.26 17.80
CA GLY A 726 30.77 -3.97 16.78
C GLY A 726 30.36 -4.25 15.33
N VAL A 727 29.07 -4.54 15.08
CA VAL A 727 28.52 -4.82 13.75
C VAL A 727 27.58 -3.68 13.33
N PRO A 728 27.82 -2.96 12.22
CA PRO A 728 26.90 -1.94 11.75
C PRO A 728 25.60 -2.59 11.23
N LEU A 729 24.45 -2.20 11.79
CA LEU A 729 23.11 -2.71 11.45
C LEU A 729 22.11 -1.63 11.03
N PHE A 730 22.42 -0.35 11.25
CA PHE A 730 21.49 0.74 10.99
C PHE A 730 22.10 1.88 10.18
N GLN A 731 21.24 2.62 9.47
CA GLN A 731 21.62 3.82 8.72
C GLN A 731 22.18 4.91 9.64
N GLU A 732 21.55 5.11 10.80
CA GLU A 732 21.96 6.06 11.83
C GLU A 732 23.38 5.77 12.33
N GLN A 733 23.75 4.49 12.48
CA GLN A 733 25.11 4.09 12.84
C GLN A 733 26.12 4.46 11.76
N LEU A 734 25.79 4.28 10.48
CA LEU A 734 26.67 4.73 9.39
C LEU A 734 26.92 6.23 9.44
N MET A 735 25.87 7.01 9.70
CA MET A 735 25.99 8.45 9.84
C MET A 735 26.92 8.81 10.99
N GLN A 736 26.73 8.17 12.15
CA GLN A 736 27.57 8.36 13.32
C GLN A 736 29.02 7.92 13.11
N ILE A 737 29.27 6.84 12.35
CA ILE A 737 30.63 6.45 11.95
C ILE A 737 31.26 7.58 11.14
N ALA A 738 30.59 8.06 10.09
CA ALA A 738 31.10 9.12 9.23
C ALA A 738 31.40 10.41 10.00
N MET A 739 30.56 10.78 10.95
CA MET A 739 30.78 11.94 11.82
C MET A 739 31.97 11.73 12.77
N THR A 740 32.04 10.55 13.41
CA THR A 740 32.98 10.27 14.50
C THR A 740 34.41 10.04 14.03
N VAL A 741 34.59 9.28 12.93
CA VAL A 741 35.92 8.97 12.38
C VAL A 741 36.25 9.77 11.13
N GLY A 742 35.24 10.21 10.37
CA GLY A 742 35.43 10.96 9.12
C GLY A 742 35.33 12.48 9.27
N GLY A 743 35.02 13.00 10.47
CA GLY A 743 34.87 14.44 10.68
C GLY A 743 33.74 15.08 9.86
N CYS A 744 32.83 14.27 9.33
CA CYS A 744 31.66 14.73 8.59
C CYS A 744 30.69 15.47 9.53
N THR A 745 30.01 16.51 9.02
CA THR A 745 28.83 17.05 9.72
C THR A 745 27.68 16.05 9.64
N GLY A 746 26.62 16.25 10.45
CA GLY A 746 25.42 15.42 10.34
C GLY A 746 24.76 15.50 8.95
N GLU A 747 24.89 16.66 8.29
CA GLU A 747 24.41 16.89 6.93
C GLU A 747 25.23 16.13 5.88
N ASP A 748 26.57 16.16 5.99
CA ASP A 748 27.45 15.36 5.13
C ASP A 748 27.14 13.87 5.25
N ALA A 749 26.88 13.41 6.47
CA ALA A 749 26.62 12.02 6.78
C ALA A 749 25.28 11.52 6.21
N ASP A 750 24.24 12.36 6.27
CA ASP A 750 22.97 12.06 5.64
C ASP A 750 23.04 12.14 4.10
N LEU A 751 23.83 13.06 3.55
CA LEU A 751 24.13 13.11 2.11
C LEU A 751 24.83 11.84 1.64
N LEU A 752 25.83 11.36 2.40
CA LEU A 752 26.54 10.11 2.13
C LEU A 752 25.59 8.92 2.07
N ARG A 753 24.70 8.80 3.06
CA ARG A 753 23.65 7.78 3.13
C ARG A 753 22.75 7.78 1.89
N ARG A 754 22.37 8.95 1.37
CA ARG A 754 21.54 9.08 0.15
C ARG A 754 22.31 8.72 -1.11
N ALA A 755 23.50 9.29 -1.27
CA ALA A 755 24.28 9.21 -2.50
C ALA A 755 24.60 7.75 -2.86
N MET A 756 24.91 6.93 -1.85
CA MET A 756 25.26 5.52 -2.00
C MET A 756 24.08 4.60 -2.39
N GLY A 757 22.83 5.05 -2.25
CA GLY A 757 21.63 4.30 -2.68
C GLY A 757 21.13 4.65 -4.09
N SER A 758 21.80 5.57 -4.81
CA SER A 758 21.35 6.08 -6.11
C SER A 758 22.36 5.76 -7.23
N LYS A 759 21.88 5.33 -8.41
CA LYS A 759 22.72 5.02 -9.59
C LYS A 759 23.56 6.21 -10.10
N ARG A 760 23.33 7.43 -9.61
CA ARG A 760 23.95 8.68 -10.06
C ARG A 760 24.90 9.35 -9.06
N GLY A 761 25.24 8.67 -7.97
CA GLY A 761 26.09 9.24 -6.91
C GLY A 761 27.58 9.42 -7.25
N VAL A 762 28.07 9.00 -8.42
CA VAL A 762 29.50 8.74 -8.65
C VAL A 762 30.40 9.97 -8.38
N GLU A 763 30.03 11.17 -8.85
CA GLU A 763 30.82 12.38 -8.59
C GLU A 763 30.71 12.89 -7.15
N LYS A 764 29.50 12.85 -6.55
CA LYS A 764 29.26 13.29 -5.15
C LYS A 764 29.85 12.31 -4.12
N ILE A 765 29.90 11.02 -4.45
CA ILE A 765 30.55 9.98 -3.63
C ILE A 765 32.07 10.21 -3.62
N SER A 766 32.66 10.65 -4.74
CA SER A 766 34.10 10.91 -4.81
C SER A 766 34.54 12.07 -3.92
N SER A 767 33.78 13.17 -3.84
CA SER A 767 34.12 14.30 -2.97
C SER A 767 33.95 13.97 -1.47
N LEU A 768 32.88 13.24 -1.13
CA LEU A 768 32.66 12.74 0.23
C LEU A 768 33.68 11.69 0.66
N LYS A 769 34.15 10.85 -0.27
CA LYS A 769 35.22 9.89 -0.02
C LYS A 769 36.49 10.59 0.44
N THR A 770 36.94 11.62 -0.27
CA THR A 770 38.13 12.39 0.13
C THR A 770 37.98 12.95 1.54
N LYS A 771 36.85 13.61 1.83
CA LYS A 771 36.57 14.18 3.16
C LYS A 771 36.59 13.12 4.27
N LEU A 772 36.00 11.95 4.02
CA LEU A 772 35.99 10.85 4.98
C LEU A 772 37.41 10.33 5.24
N TYR A 773 38.22 10.14 4.21
CA TYR A 773 39.61 9.68 4.35
C TYR A 773 40.50 10.71 5.05
N ASP A 774 40.35 11.99 4.75
CA ASP A 774 41.07 13.07 5.43
C ASP A 774 40.71 13.13 6.92
N GLY A 775 39.42 12.99 7.25
CA GLY A 775 38.96 12.91 8.63
C GLY A 775 39.48 11.66 9.34
N MET A 776 39.49 10.50 8.68
CA MET A 776 40.07 9.27 9.22
C MET A 776 41.57 9.45 9.51
N ALA A 777 42.31 10.06 8.58
CA ALA A 777 43.73 10.35 8.76
C ALA A 777 44.00 11.29 9.93
N ALA A 778 43.17 12.34 10.10
CA ALA A 778 43.24 13.25 11.26
C ALA A 778 42.98 12.54 12.60
N ASN A 779 42.25 11.42 12.56
CA ASN A 779 41.98 10.55 13.71
C ASN A 779 43.01 9.41 13.89
N GLY A 780 44.10 9.40 13.11
CA GLY A 780 45.13 8.36 13.15
C GLY A 780 44.75 7.05 12.45
N ILE A 781 43.66 7.05 11.67
CA ILE A 781 43.15 5.89 10.93
C ILE A 781 43.62 6.01 9.49
N THR A 782 44.62 5.22 9.10
CA THR A 782 45.21 5.24 7.76
C THR A 782 45.48 3.82 7.23
N GLY A 783 45.73 3.68 5.94
CA GLY A 783 46.01 2.39 5.31
C GLY A 783 44.82 1.43 5.35
N GLU A 784 45.09 0.14 5.57
CA GLU A 784 44.12 -0.94 5.48
C GLU A 784 42.89 -0.76 6.39
N THR A 785 43.06 -0.16 7.58
CA THR A 785 41.94 0.08 8.51
C THR A 785 40.96 1.14 7.97
N ALA A 786 41.47 2.17 7.30
CA ALA A 786 40.62 3.20 6.68
C ALA A 786 39.83 2.61 5.50
N ASP A 787 40.48 1.76 4.69
CA ASP A 787 39.83 1.07 3.58
C ASP A 787 38.74 0.12 4.07
N GLN A 788 39.00 -0.67 5.10
CA GLN A 788 38.01 -1.57 5.70
C GLN A 788 36.79 -0.81 6.27
N ILE A 789 36.98 0.37 6.86
CA ILE A 789 35.87 1.21 7.35
C ILE A 789 35.04 1.73 6.17
N TYR A 790 35.70 2.25 5.14
CA TYR A 790 35.01 2.76 3.95
C TYR A 790 34.22 1.66 3.23
N GLU A 791 34.84 0.48 3.00
CA GLU A 791 34.19 -0.67 2.39
C GLU A 791 32.94 -1.11 3.18
N LYS A 792 32.99 -1.08 4.51
CA LYS A 792 31.81 -1.39 5.35
C LYS A 792 30.70 -0.35 5.21
N ILE A 793 31.04 0.93 5.12
CA ILE A 793 30.04 1.99 4.89
C ILE A 793 29.39 1.81 3.51
N GLU A 794 30.19 1.59 2.47
CA GLU A 794 29.73 1.41 1.10
C GLU A 794 28.86 0.15 0.94
N ALA A 795 29.32 -1.00 1.45
CA ALA A 795 28.58 -2.25 1.40
C ALA A 795 27.23 -2.13 2.11
N PHE A 796 27.15 -1.39 3.22
CA PHE A 796 25.94 -1.28 4.03
C PHE A 796 24.95 -0.24 3.50
N ALA A 797 25.40 0.77 2.76
CA ALA A 797 24.53 1.86 2.33
C ALA A 797 23.41 1.44 1.36
N ASN A 798 23.58 0.34 0.63
CA ASN A 798 22.53 -0.24 -0.22
C ASN A 798 21.47 -1.03 0.57
N PHE A 799 21.71 -1.29 1.86
CA PHE A 799 21.03 -2.34 2.62
C PHE A 799 20.62 -1.95 4.04
N GLY A 800 21.09 -0.80 4.53
CA GLY A 800 20.87 -0.36 5.90
C GLY A 800 19.42 -0.03 6.20
N PHE A 801 18.99 -0.37 7.41
CA PHE A 801 17.64 -0.08 7.92
C PHE A 801 17.64 1.12 8.87
N ALA A 802 16.51 1.81 9.00
CA ALA A 802 16.38 2.95 9.91
C ALA A 802 16.19 2.44 11.36
N GLU A 803 17.13 2.78 12.25
CA GLU A 803 17.12 2.41 13.66
C GLU A 803 15.85 2.91 14.36
N SER A 804 15.56 4.19 14.16
CA SER A 804 14.39 4.90 14.69
C SER A 804 13.06 4.24 14.38
N HIS A 805 12.89 3.80 13.13
CA HIS A 805 11.72 3.07 12.69
C HIS A 805 11.65 1.67 13.34
N SER A 806 12.80 0.99 13.45
CA SER A 806 12.88 -0.33 14.10
C SER A 806 12.50 -0.28 15.58
N ILE A 807 13.02 0.72 16.31
CA ILE A 807 12.71 0.95 17.72
C ILE A 807 11.22 1.26 17.90
N SER A 808 10.63 2.03 17.00
CA SER A 808 9.19 2.30 17.02
C SER A 808 8.39 0.99 16.91
N PHE A 809 8.66 0.15 15.91
CA PHE A 809 7.95 -1.12 15.76
C PHE A 809 8.20 -2.12 16.89
N ALA A 810 9.39 -2.10 17.51
CA ALA A 810 9.68 -2.93 18.68
C ALA A 810 8.70 -2.69 19.85
N LEU A 811 8.13 -1.48 19.99
CA LEU A 811 7.09 -1.20 20.98
C LEU A 811 5.85 -2.08 20.78
N LEU A 812 5.41 -2.26 19.53
CA LEU A 812 4.25 -3.10 19.21
C LEU A 812 4.59 -4.59 19.27
N VAL A 813 5.82 -4.97 18.92
CA VAL A 813 6.32 -6.34 19.14
C VAL A 813 6.19 -6.68 20.63
N TYR A 814 6.73 -5.81 21.49
CA TYR A 814 6.70 -6.01 22.94
C TYR A 814 5.26 -6.05 23.47
N ALA A 815 4.43 -5.06 23.14
CA ALA A 815 3.05 -4.98 23.62
C ALA A 815 2.18 -6.18 23.17
N SER A 816 2.31 -6.60 21.91
CA SER A 816 1.58 -7.78 21.40
C SER A 816 2.06 -9.09 22.05
N THR A 817 3.37 -9.23 22.29
CA THR A 817 3.92 -10.39 23.02
C THR A 817 3.44 -10.40 24.47
N TRP A 818 3.46 -9.25 25.16
CA TRP A 818 3.02 -9.13 26.54
C TRP A 818 1.53 -9.49 26.69
N LEU A 819 0.65 -8.96 25.82
CA LEU A 819 -0.76 -9.31 25.83
C LEU A 819 -1.00 -10.78 25.48
N ARG A 820 -0.22 -11.36 24.55
CA ARG A 820 -0.29 -12.79 24.23
C ARG A 820 0.12 -13.67 25.41
N LEU A 821 1.11 -13.27 26.19
CA LEU A 821 1.58 -14.00 27.36
C LEU A 821 0.56 -13.95 28.52
N HIS A 822 0.06 -12.77 28.85
CA HIS A 822 -0.80 -12.57 30.02
C HIS A 822 -2.30 -12.78 29.74
N TYR A 823 -2.74 -12.45 28.52
CA TYR A 823 -4.15 -12.51 28.12
C TYR A 823 -4.33 -13.21 26.76
N PRO A 824 -3.88 -14.46 26.59
CA PRO A 824 -3.94 -15.19 25.32
C PRO A 824 -5.37 -15.35 24.76
N ALA A 825 -6.40 -15.48 25.60
CA ALA A 825 -7.80 -15.54 25.16
C ALA A 825 -8.28 -14.17 24.65
N ALA A 826 -8.02 -13.09 25.40
CA ALA A 826 -8.36 -11.73 24.97
C ALA A 826 -7.62 -11.35 23.66
N PHE A 827 -6.34 -11.70 23.59
CA PHE A 827 -5.50 -11.46 22.42
C PHE A 827 -6.00 -12.26 21.20
N LEU A 828 -6.39 -13.53 21.36
CA LEU A 828 -6.99 -14.31 20.27
C LEU A 828 -8.30 -13.69 19.79
N ALA A 829 -9.23 -13.35 20.70
CA ALA A 829 -10.50 -12.74 20.33
C ALA A 829 -10.29 -11.43 19.55
N ALA A 830 -9.33 -10.62 20.00
CA ALA A 830 -8.93 -9.39 19.32
C ALA A 830 -8.31 -9.63 17.93
N LEU A 831 -7.41 -10.60 17.79
CA LEU A 831 -6.81 -10.97 16.50
C LEU A 831 -7.87 -11.48 15.50
N LEU A 832 -8.88 -12.21 15.98
CA LEU A 832 -10.00 -12.67 15.16
C LEU A 832 -10.90 -11.51 14.72
N ARG A 833 -11.16 -10.56 15.63
CA ARG A 833 -11.94 -9.35 15.33
C ARG A 833 -11.26 -8.44 14.31
N ALA A 834 -9.93 -8.32 14.37
CA ALA A 834 -9.16 -7.45 13.49
C ALA A 834 -8.83 -8.07 12.11
N GLN A 835 -9.39 -9.24 11.75
CA GLN A 835 -9.16 -9.85 10.44
C GLN A 835 -9.87 -9.07 9.31
N PRO A 836 -9.27 -8.98 8.10
CA PRO A 836 -8.05 -9.66 7.66
C PRO A 836 -6.76 -8.92 8.07
N MET A 837 -5.88 -9.57 8.84
CA MET A 837 -4.56 -9.02 9.21
C MET A 837 -3.57 -10.13 9.57
N GLY A 838 -2.29 -9.76 9.74
CA GLY A 838 -1.23 -10.69 10.17
C GLY A 838 -0.86 -11.74 9.12
N PHE A 839 0.04 -12.65 9.49
CA PHE A 839 0.56 -13.70 8.62
C PHE A 839 -0.36 -14.93 8.56
N TYR A 840 -0.93 -15.33 9.69
CA TYR A 840 -1.62 -16.62 9.85
C TYR A 840 -3.13 -16.56 9.58
N SER A 841 -3.70 -17.72 9.23
CA SER A 841 -5.15 -17.87 9.07
C SER A 841 -5.86 -17.85 10.43
N PRO A 842 -7.15 -17.49 10.50
CA PRO A 842 -7.94 -17.58 11.74
C PRO A 842 -7.86 -18.97 12.39
N GLN A 843 -7.88 -20.04 11.58
CA GLN A 843 -7.73 -21.42 12.08
C GLN A 843 -6.38 -21.64 12.76
N SER A 844 -5.29 -21.18 12.16
CA SER A 844 -3.94 -21.35 12.71
C SER A 844 -3.76 -20.56 14.00
N LEU A 845 -4.37 -19.37 14.11
CA LEU A 845 -4.39 -18.58 15.35
C LEU A 845 -5.15 -19.30 16.46
N VAL A 846 -6.31 -19.88 16.15
CA VAL A 846 -7.11 -20.68 17.11
C VAL A 846 -6.35 -21.94 17.53
N ALA A 847 -5.75 -22.66 16.59
CA ALA A 847 -4.93 -23.83 16.89
C ALA A 847 -3.75 -23.47 17.80
N ASP A 848 -3.14 -22.31 17.61
CA ASP A 848 -2.08 -21.81 18.46
C ASP A 848 -2.54 -21.45 19.87
N ALA A 849 -3.61 -20.67 20.00
CA ALA A 849 -4.15 -20.31 21.31
C ALA A 849 -4.60 -21.54 22.11
N ARG A 850 -5.12 -22.58 21.45
CA ARG A 850 -5.46 -23.86 22.09
C ARG A 850 -4.24 -24.57 22.68
N ARG A 851 -3.08 -24.48 22.04
CA ARG A 851 -1.81 -25.00 22.61
C ARG A 851 -1.37 -24.23 23.86
N HIS A 852 -1.85 -23.00 24.02
CA HIS A 852 -1.69 -22.15 25.20
C HIS A 852 -2.88 -22.24 26.17
N GLY A 853 -3.64 -23.35 26.10
CA GLY A 853 -4.75 -23.63 27.02
C GLY A 853 -6.00 -22.78 26.83
N VAL A 854 -6.12 -22.01 25.75
CA VAL A 854 -7.33 -21.22 25.47
C VAL A 854 -8.45 -22.15 24.98
N THR A 855 -9.60 -22.08 25.65
CA THR A 855 -10.82 -22.75 25.19
C THR A 855 -11.52 -21.86 24.18
N VAL A 856 -11.96 -22.42 23.06
CA VAL A 856 -12.68 -21.70 22.01
C VAL A 856 -14.03 -22.37 21.78
N HIS A 857 -15.10 -21.59 21.83
CA HIS A 857 -16.45 -22.05 21.60
C HIS A 857 -16.97 -21.58 20.23
N ARG A 858 -17.79 -22.43 19.61
CA ARG A 858 -18.50 -22.12 18.36
C ARG A 858 -19.41 -20.91 18.49
N PRO A 859 -19.85 -20.30 17.37
CA PRO A 859 -20.91 -19.30 17.45
C PRO A 859 -22.15 -19.88 18.12
N ASP A 860 -22.84 -19.08 18.93
CA ASP A 860 -24.10 -19.41 19.57
C ASP A 860 -25.06 -18.23 19.42
N LEU A 861 -26.31 -18.49 19.05
CA LEU A 861 -27.28 -17.44 18.75
C LEU A 861 -27.60 -16.54 19.96
N HIS A 862 -27.50 -17.04 21.18
CA HIS A 862 -27.86 -16.32 22.40
C HIS A 862 -26.67 -15.72 23.14
N LEU A 863 -25.47 -16.29 22.97
CA LEU A 863 -24.27 -15.87 23.68
C LEU A 863 -23.28 -15.10 22.78
N SER A 864 -23.22 -15.39 21.48
CA SER A 864 -22.30 -14.69 20.60
C SER A 864 -22.69 -13.23 20.40
N GLN A 865 -21.65 -12.41 20.27
CA GLN A 865 -21.68 -11.03 19.80
C GLN A 865 -21.41 -11.00 18.28
N PRO A 866 -21.48 -9.83 17.60
CA PRO A 866 -21.17 -9.76 16.18
C PRO A 866 -19.73 -10.21 15.89
N HIS A 867 -18.79 -9.77 16.72
CA HIS A 867 -17.38 -10.14 16.67
C HIS A 867 -17.02 -11.16 17.77
N ALA A 868 -15.85 -11.79 17.66
CA ALA A 868 -15.37 -12.70 18.69
C ALA A 868 -15.22 -11.95 20.03
N THR A 869 -15.64 -12.60 21.13
CA THR A 869 -15.64 -12.02 22.47
C THR A 869 -15.20 -13.06 23.52
N LEU A 870 -15.13 -12.65 24.78
CA LEU A 870 -14.82 -13.51 25.91
C LEU A 870 -16.09 -14.02 26.58
N GLU A 871 -16.00 -15.21 27.15
CA GLU A 871 -17.09 -15.86 27.89
C GLU A 871 -16.54 -16.49 29.18
N PRO A 872 -17.17 -16.25 30.33
CA PRO A 872 -16.77 -16.90 31.58
C PRO A 872 -16.90 -18.42 31.54
N LEU A 873 -15.84 -19.13 31.91
CA LEU A 873 -15.85 -20.58 32.09
C LEU A 873 -16.51 -20.95 33.43
N PRO A 874 -17.16 -22.13 33.52
CA PRO A 874 -17.76 -22.61 34.77
C PRO A 874 -16.73 -22.71 35.91
N PRO A 875 -17.16 -22.56 37.19
CA PRO A 875 -16.27 -22.49 38.36
C PRO A 875 -15.32 -23.68 38.56
N ALA A 876 -15.63 -24.85 37.97
CA ALA A 876 -14.81 -26.05 38.06
C ALA A 876 -13.57 -26.05 37.14
N GLN A 877 -13.42 -25.05 36.26
CA GLN A 877 -12.31 -24.93 35.28
C GLN A 877 -11.38 -23.73 35.56
N VAL A 878 -11.42 -23.19 36.78
CA VAL A 878 -10.67 -21.98 37.15
C VAL A 878 -9.16 -22.26 37.25
N VAL A 879 -8.37 -21.65 36.35
CA VAL A 879 -6.91 -21.60 36.45
C VAL A 879 -6.42 -20.20 36.07
N ALA A 880 -6.55 -19.23 36.99
CA ALA A 880 -5.81 -17.98 36.88
C ALA A 880 -4.53 -18.14 37.72
N THR A 881 -3.39 -18.18 37.06
CA THR A 881 -2.08 -18.52 37.64
C THR A 881 -1.07 -17.38 37.50
N GLY A 882 -1.42 -16.32 36.78
CA GLY A 882 -0.59 -15.12 36.59
C GLY A 882 -0.11 -14.51 37.91
N ASN A 883 1.20 -14.39 38.06
CA ASN A 883 1.82 -13.75 39.22
C ASN A 883 1.61 -12.23 39.20
N ASP A 884 1.22 -11.63 40.33
CA ASP A 884 1.04 -10.18 40.43
C ASP A 884 2.34 -9.40 40.22
N SER A 885 3.51 -10.03 40.46
CA SER A 885 4.81 -9.43 40.16
C SER A 885 4.99 -9.08 38.67
N CYS A 886 4.28 -9.77 37.78
CA CYS A 886 4.31 -9.46 36.34
C CYS A 886 3.67 -8.10 36.02
N LEU A 887 2.86 -7.54 36.93
CA LEU A 887 2.21 -6.24 36.73
C LEU A 887 3.01 -5.06 37.32
N GLU A 888 4.11 -5.35 38.01
CA GLU A 888 4.95 -4.29 38.59
C GLU A 888 5.61 -3.46 37.49
N LYS A 889 5.51 -2.12 37.61
CA LYS A 889 6.08 -1.19 36.63
C LYS A 889 7.60 -1.36 36.47
N VAL A 890 8.28 -1.73 37.55
CA VAL A 890 9.73 -1.98 37.58
C VAL A 890 9.93 -3.49 37.67
N GLN A 891 10.38 -4.07 36.57
CA GLN A 891 10.70 -5.50 36.51
C GLN A 891 12.14 -5.76 37.00
N PRO A 892 12.43 -6.96 37.55
CA PRO A 892 13.81 -7.38 37.83
C PRO A 892 14.67 -7.40 36.56
N GLU A 893 15.99 -7.33 36.72
CA GLU A 893 16.92 -7.43 35.61
C GLU A 893 16.77 -8.78 34.87
N VAL A 894 16.74 -8.73 33.54
CA VAL A 894 16.56 -9.91 32.70
C VAL A 894 17.89 -10.65 32.57
N GLY A 895 17.98 -11.85 33.13
CA GLY A 895 19.16 -12.71 33.03
C GLY A 895 19.36 -13.37 31.66
N GLU A 896 20.42 -14.19 31.53
CA GLU A 896 20.69 -14.97 30.31
C GLU A 896 19.56 -15.97 29.99
N PHE A 897 19.45 -16.40 28.72
CA PHE A 897 18.49 -17.43 28.32
C PHE A 897 19.08 -18.81 28.50
N ASP A 898 18.43 -19.61 29.35
CA ASP A 898 18.66 -21.04 29.47
C ASP A 898 17.66 -21.81 28.59
N PRO A 899 18.11 -22.44 27.48
CA PRO A 899 17.25 -23.23 26.61
C PRO A 899 16.67 -24.48 27.28
N GLU A 900 17.33 -25.01 28.31
CA GLU A 900 16.90 -26.21 29.03
C GLU A 900 15.87 -25.88 30.12
N GLU A 901 15.75 -24.61 30.51
CA GLU A 901 14.76 -24.16 31.49
C GLU A 901 13.34 -24.26 30.91
N LYS A 902 12.48 -24.96 31.66
CA LYS A 902 11.07 -25.09 31.31
C LYS A 902 10.34 -23.79 31.59
N PHE A 903 10.25 -22.94 30.57
CA PHE A 903 9.28 -21.84 30.53
C PHE A 903 7.85 -22.38 30.52
N ASP A 904 7.08 -22.01 31.54
CA ASP A 904 5.66 -22.35 31.67
C ASP A 904 4.84 -21.07 31.53
N SER A 905 4.27 -20.86 30.34
CA SER A 905 3.48 -19.67 30.03
C SER A 905 2.18 -19.60 30.83
N ASP A 906 1.67 -20.72 31.34
CA ASP A 906 0.46 -20.74 32.17
C ASP A 906 0.69 -19.95 33.47
N LEU A 907 1.91 -19.91 34.02
CA LEU A 907 2.24 -19.12 35.22
C LEU A 907 2.10 -17.59 35.03
N HIS A 908 2.02 -17.12 33.78
CA HIS A 908 1.84 -15.71 33.47
C HIS A 908 0.38 -15.38 33.12
N ARG A 909 -0.43 -16.40 32.82
CA ARG A 909 -1.78 -16.24 32.27
C ARG A 909 -2.79 -15.76 33.30
N ARG A 910 -3.48 -14.67 33.00
CA ARG A 910 -4.49 -14.02 33.87
C ARG A 910 -5.93 -14.24 33.41
N ASP A 911 -6.15 -14.57 32.13
CA ASP A 911 -7.48 -14.80 31.56
C ASP A 911 -7.92 -16.27 31.52
N GLY A 912 -7.29 -17.16 32.30
CA GLY A 912 -7.57 -18.60 32.27
C GLY A 912 -8.98 -19.01 32.69
N LYS A 913 -9.78 -18.09 33.25
CA LYS A 913 -11.20 -18.28 33.56
C LYS A 913 -12.13 -17.91 32.40
N LEU A 914 -11.58 -17.51 31.26
CA LEU A 914 -12.32 -17.04 30.10
C LEU A 914 -12.07 -17.97 28.90
N ALA A 915 -13.13 -18.26 28.16
CA ALA A 915 -13.08 -18.85 26.84
C ALA A 915 -13.29 -17.78 25.76
N VAL A 916 -12.87 -18.07 24.55
CA VAL A 916 -13.17 -17.25 23.37
C VAL A 916 -14.45 -17.77 22.73
N ARG A 917 -15.47 -16.92 22.63
CA ARG A 917 -16.70 -17.20 21.88
C ARG A 917 -16.57 -16.62 20.47
N LEU A 918 -16.70 -17.46 19.43
CA LEU A 918 -16.69 -16.98 18.05
C LEU A 918 -17.89 -16.06 17.76
N GLY A 919 -17.64 -14.99 17.02
CA GLY A 919 -18.66 -14.02 16.63
C GLY A 919 -19.53 -14.50 15.47
N LEU A 920 -20.74 -13.94 15.36
CA LEU A 920 -21.69 -14.27 14.29
C LEU A 920 -21.24 -13.74 12.91
N ALA A 921 -20.52 -12.61 12.86
CA ALA A 921 -20.09 -11.99 11.61
C ALA A 921 -19.10 -12.85 10.83
N GLY A 922 -18.31 -13.68 11.53
CA GLY A 922 -17.38 -14.65 10.94
C GLY A 922 -18.06 -15.85 10.29
N VAL A 923 -19.38 -16.03 10.47
CA VAL A 923 -20.14 -17.07 9.79
C VAL A 923 -20.36 -16.65 8.33
N LYS A 924 -20.03 -17.57 7.42
CA LYS A 924 -20.21 -17.40 5.98
C LYS A 924 -21.61 -16.91 5.64
N SER A 925 -21.69 -15.91 4.76
CA SER A 925 -22.95 -15.28 4.31
C SER A 925 -23.70 -14.43 5.33
N ILE A 926 -23.23 -14.29 6.58
CA ILE A 926 -23.82 -13.39 7.59
C ILE A 926 -23.21 -12.00 7.45
N GLY A 927 -21.89 -11.86 7.66
CA GLY A 927 -21.21 -10.56 7.67
C GLY A 927 -21.63 -9.68 8.85
N GLU A 928 -20.99 -8.52 8.98
CA GLU A 928 -21.14 -7.66 10.17
C GLU A 928 -22.54 -7.08 10.34
N ALA A 929 -23.12 -6.47 9.30
CA ALA A 929 -24.42 -5.81 9.39
C ALA A 929 -25.55 -6.74 9.85
N VAL A 930 -25.58 -7.97 9.34
CA VAL A 930 -26.60 -8.98 9.71
C VAL A 930 -26.35 -9.50 11.12
N ALA A 931 -25.09 -9.75 11.49
CA ALA A 931 -24.72 -10.19 12.82
C ALA A 931 -25.11 -9.17 13.89
N THR A 932 -24.83 -7.88 13.65
CA THR A 932 -25.27 -6.76 14.51
C THR A 932 -26.79 -6.72 14.62
N GLY A 933 -27.52 -6.82 13.51
CA GLY A 933 -28.98 -6.84 13.53
C GLY A 933 -29.58 -8.00 14.35
N ILE A 934 -28.98 -9.20 14.29
CA ILE A 934 -29.41 -10.35 15.10
C ILE A 934 -29.22 -10.06 16.60
N VAL A 935 -28.09 -9.47 16.98
CA VAL A 935 -27.77 -9.18 18.38
C VAL A 935 -28.64 -8.05 18.93
N GLU A 936 -28.76 -6.93 18.21
CA GLU A 936 -29.61 -5.80 18.61
C GLU A 936 -31.08 -6.21 18.78
N GLU A 937 -31.59 -7.03 17.85
CA GLU A 937 -32.97 -7.54 17.92
C GLU A 937 -33.18 -8.46 19.14
N ARG A 938 -32.20 -9.32 19.45
CA ARG A 938 -32.22 -10.18 20.65
C ARG A 938 -32.18 -9.36 21.94
N GLU A 939 -31.35 -8.32 22.00
CA GLU A 939 -31.23 -7.46 23.18
C GLU A 939 -32.49 -6.62 23.41
N LYS A 940 -33.10 -6.12 22.33
CA LYS A 940 -34.30 -5.29 22.39
C LYS A 940 -35.56 -6.08 22.75
N ASN A 941 -35.76 -7.25 22.13
CA ASN A 941 -37.02 -7.99 22.21
C ASN A 941 -36.88 -9.36 22.91
N GLY A 942 -35.74 -9.63 23.56
CA GLY A 942 -35.47 -10.85 24.31
C GLY A 942 -34.92 -12.01 23.46
N PRO A 943 -34.55 -13.13 24.10
CA PRO A 943 -33.99 -14.31 23.43
C PRO A 943 -34.96 -14.88 22.38
N TYR A 944 -34.43 -15.54 21.36
CA TYR A 944 -35.25 -16.17 20.33
C TYR A 944 -35.86 -17.46 20.88
N ALA A 945 -37.12 -17.72 20.55
CA ALA A 945 -37.79 -18.94 20.98
C ALA A 945 -37.35 -20.17 20.15
N ASP A 946 -37.18 -19.99 18.85
CA ASP A 946 -36.79 -21.00 17.88
C ASP A 946 -36.25 -20.36 16.59
N MET A 947 -35.91 -21.19 15.60
CA MET A 947 -35.42 -20.74 14.29
C MET A 947 -36.46 -19.90 13.51
N ALA A 948 -37.75 -20.18 13.67
CA ALA A 948 -38.83 -19.47 12.98
C ALA A 948 -39.04 -18.07 13.58
N ASP A 949 -38.93 -17.94 14.90
CA ASP A 949 -38.93 -16.66 15.61
C ASP A 949 -37.76 -15.78 15.19
N LEU A 950 -36.55 -16.35 15.06
CA LEU A 950 -35.40 -15.64 14.52
C LEU A 950 -35.71 -15.05 13.14
N VAL A 951 -36.12 -15.88 12.18
CA VAL A 951 -36.38 -15.42 10.80
C VAL A 951 -37.51 -14.40 10.75
N ARG A 952 -38.58 -14.59 11.51
CA ARG A 952 -39.70 -13.65 11.59
C ARG A 952 -39.26 -12.28 12.13
N ARG A 953 -38.35 -12.23 13.10
CA ARG A 953 -37.89 -10.98 13.71
C ARG A 953 -36.80 -10.28 12.91
N THR A 954 -35.95 -11.02 12.21
CA THR A 954 -34.74 -10.48 11.55
C THR A 954 -34.79 -10.50 10.02
N GLY A 955 -35.68 -11.28 9.41
CA GLY A 955 -35.80 -11.39 7.96
C GLY A 955 -34.66 -12.16 7.27
N LEU A 956 -33.97 -13.05 7.99
CA LEU A 956 -32.87 -13.83 7.43
C LEU A 956 -33.30 -14.68 6.22
N THR A 957 -32.42 -14.76 5.23
CA THR A 957 -32.60 -15.62 4.05
C THR A 957 -32.27 -17.08 4.36
N ALA A 958 -32.77 -18.00 3.53
CA ALA A 958 -32.47 -19.44 3.66
C ALA A 958 -30.96 -19.72 3.72
N VAL A 959 -30.16 -19.07 2.87
CA VAL A 959 -28.69 -19.21 2.84
C VAL A 959 -28.06 -18.81 4.18
N GLN A 960 -28.58 -17.77 4.84
CA GLN A 960 -28.08 -17.28 6.13
C GLN A 960 -28.46 -18.23 7.27
N VAL A 961 -29.70 -18.72 7.29
CA VAL A 961 -30.16 -19.69 8.29
C VAL A 961 -29.40 -21.01 8.17
N GLU A 962 -29.19 -21.50 6.93
CA GLU A 962 -28.37 -22.68 6.66
C GLU A 962 -26.92 -22.50 7.13
N ALA A 963 -26.34 -21.32 6.93
CA ALA A 963 -24.99 -21.03 7.39
C ALA A 963 -24.87 -21.04 8.92
N LEU A 964 -25.81 -20.39 9.63
CA LEU A 964 -25.89 -20.42 11.09
C LEU A 964 -26.09 -21.84 11.63
N ALA A 965 -26.95 -22.62 10.97
CA ALA A 965 -27.14 -24.02 11.31
C ALA A 965 -25.86 -24.83 11.09
N THR A 966 -25.17 -24.64 9.97
CA THR A 966 -23.90 -25.32 9.68
C THR A 966 -22.82 -24.96 10.70
N ALA A 967 -22.80 -23.72 11.20
CA ALA A 967 -21.88 -23.26 12.23
C ALA A 967 -22.17 -23.82 13.64
N GLY A 968 -23.34 -24.44 13.85
CA GLY A 968 -23.80 -24.88 15.17
C GLY A 968 -24.39 -23.77 16.04
N ALA A 969 -24.78 -22.62 15.47
CA ALA A 969 -25.29 -21.49 16.24
C ALA A 969 -26.63 -21.77 16.95
N PHE A 970 -27.35 -22.83 16.56
CA PHE A 970 -28.67 -23.20 17.10
C PHE A 970 -28.60 -24.28 18.19
N ASP A 971 -27.40 -24.66 18.65
CA ASP A 971 -27.25 -25.68 19.71
C ASP A 971 -27.97 -25.24 21.00
N SER A 972 -28.09 -23.93 21.26
CA SER A 972 -28.88 -23.36 22.37
C SER A 972 -30.39 -23.64 22.31
N PHE A 973 -30.93 -24.06 21.17
CA PHE A 973 -32.32 -24.54 21.06
C PHE A 973 -32.48 -26.04 21.36
N GLY A 974 -31.40 -26.73 21.74
CA GLY A 974 -31.40 -28.19 21.91
C GLY A 974 -31.50 -28.96 20.59
N LEU A 975 -31.24 -28.31 19.47
CA LEU A 975 -31.24 -28.92 18.14
C LEU A 975 -29.84 -29.43 17.81
N SER A 976 -29.73 -30.66 17.30
CA SER A 976 -28.48 -31.08 16.66
C SER A 976 -28.27 -30.34 15.34
N ARG A 977 -27.02 -30.15 14.95
CA ARG A 977 -26.64 -29.49 13.70
C ARG A 977 -27.39 -29.99 12.46
N ARG A 978 -27.57 -31.31 12.33
CA ARG A 978 -28.30 -31.91 11.20
C ARG A 978 -29.80 -31.64 11.26
N GLN A 979 -30.39 -31.58 12.46
CA GLN A 979 -31.80 -31.16 12.63
C GLN A 979 -31.97 -29.68 12.31
N ALA A 980 -31.06 -28.81 12.77
CA ALA A 980 -31.10 -27.39 12.46
C ALA A 980 -30.98 -27.14 10.95
N LEU A 981 -30.07 -27.83 10.25
CA LEU A 981 -29.93 -27.75 8.79
C LEU A 981 -31.19 -28.19 8.05
N TRP A 982 -31.82 -29.28 8.50
CA TRP A 982 -33.09 -29.74 7.93
C TRP A 982 -34.22 -28.70 8.13
N ASN A 983 -34.26 -28.09 9.31
CA ASN A 983 -35.26 -27.09 9.66
C ASN A 983 -35.02 -25.73 9.01
N ALA A 984 -33.79 -25.42 8.57
CA ALA A 984 -33.40 -24.12 8.01
C ALA A 984 -34.27 -23.71 6.82
N GLY A 985 -34.50 -24.62 5.87
CA GLY A 985 -35.33 -24.34 4.69
C GLY A 985 -36.78 -23.97 5.05
N ARG A 986 -37.34 -24.62 6.08
CA ARG A 986 -38.70 -24.35 6.57
C ARG A 986 -38.76 -23.07 7.39
N ALA A 987 -37.80 -22.85 8.29
CA ALA A 987 -37.72 -21.62 9.07
C ALA A 987 -37.61 -20.40 8.16
N ALA A 988 -36.91 -20.52 7.03
CA ALA A 988 -36.77 -19.47 6.03
C ALA A 988 -38.05 -19.14 5.23
N GLU A 989 -39.13 -19.93 5.37
CA GLU A 989 -40.44 -19.59 4.80
C GLU A 989 -41.16 -18.52 5.62
N GLU A 990 -40.75 -18.30 6.87
CA GLU A 990 -41.26 -17.22 7.69
C GLU A 990 -40.84 -15.85 7.18
N ARG A 991 -41.64 -14.83 7.50
CA ARG A 991 -41.36 -13.45 7.13
C ARG A 991 -41.74 -12.48 8.25
N PRO A 992 -41.06 -11.33 8.32
CA PRO A 992 -41.53 -10.21 9.14
C PRO A 992 -43.00 -9.90 8.87
N GLY A 993 -43.84 -9.94 9.90
CA GLY A 993 -45.28 -9.73 9.83
C GLY A 993 -46.16 -11.00 9.76
N HIS A 994 -45.57 -12.20 9.66
CA HIS A 994 -46.33 -13.43 9.85
C HIS A 994 -46.77 -13.61 11.31
N LEU A 995 -47.97 -14.14 11.52
CA LEU A 995 -48.46 -14.48 12.86
C LEU A 995 -47.73 -15.72 13.39
N SER A 996 -47.39 -15.70 14.69
CA SER A 996 -46.77 -16.84 15.35
C SER A 996 -47.66 -18.10 15.25
N GLY A 997 -47.06 -19.24 14.89
CA GLY A 997 -47.74 -20.53 14.83
C GLY A 997 -48.50 -20.83 13.53
N VAL A 998 -48.43 -19.98 12.51
CA VAL A 998 -49.06 -20.24 11.19
C VAL A 998 -48.28 -21.27 10.36
N SER A 999 -46.96 -21.35 10.54
CA SER A 999 -46.15 -22.45 10.00
C SER A 999 -46.25 -23.67 10.93
N SER A 1000 -46.90 -24.74 10.46
CA SER A 1000 -46.96 -25.99 11.23
C SER A 1000 -45.59 -26.66 11.22
N SER A 1001 -44.96 -26.86 12.37
CA SER A 1001 -43.76 -27.68 12.52
C SER A 1001 -44.16 -29.15 12.75
N GLY A 1002 -43.68 -30.03 11.89
CA GLY A 1002 -43.64 -31.47 12.17
C GLY A 1002 -42.26 -31.80 12.72
N PRO A 1003 -42.11 -32.77 13.64
CA PRO A 1003 -40.80 -33.12 14.19
C PRO A 1003 -39.84 -33.47 13.05
N PRO A 1004 -38.56 -33.05 13.14
CA PRO A 1004 -37.57 -33.46 12.14
C PRO A 1004 -37.51 -34.99 12.11
N PRO A 1005 -37.32 -35.61 10.94
CA PRO A 1005 -37.11 -37.05 10.87
C PRO A 1005 -35.92 -37.42 11.77
N MET A 1006 -35.93 -38.62 12.36
CA MET A 1006 -34.79 -39.14 13.11
C MET A 1006 -33.62 -39.39 12.15
N LEU A 1007 -32.82 -38.36 11.91
CA LEU A 1007 -31.60 -38.45 11.13
C LEU A 1007 -30.46 -38.89 12.07
N PRO A 1008 -29.53 -39.75 11.62
CA PRO A 1008 -28.32 -40.02 12.39
C PRO A 1008 -27.57 -38.71 12.65
N GLY A 1009 -26.87 -38.57 13.77
CA GLY A 1009 -26.02 -37.41 14.04
C GLY A 1009 -24.91 -37.23 12.99
N MET A 1010 -24.29 -36.05 12.97
CA MET A 1010 -23.04 -35.87 12.21
C MET A 1010 -21.90 -36.62 12.90
N THR A 1011 -21.05 -37.25 12.11
CA THR A 1011 -19.76 -37.77 12.59
C THR A 1011 -18.83 -36.63 13.00
N GLU A 1012 -17.76 -36.91 13.75
CA GLU A 1012 -16.76 -35.90 14.13
C GLU A 1012 -16.16 -35.22 12.89
N MET A 1013 -15.82 -36.00 11.86
CA MET A 1013 -15.29 -35.50 10.59
C MET A 1013 -16.28 -34.57 9.86
N GLU A 1014 -17.57 -34.94 9.80
CA GLU A 1014 -18.61 -34.09 9.22
C GLU A 1014 -18.77 -32.78 10.00
N THR A 1015 -18.63 -32.82 11.32
CA THR A 1015 -18.70 -31.64 12.20
C THR A 1015 -17.51 -30.71 11.97
N THR A 1016 -16.28 -31.24 11.93
CA THR A 1016 -15.07 -30.46 11.58
C THR A 1016 -15.16 -29.83 10.19
N MET A 1017 -15.69 -30.57 9.20
CA MET A 1017 -15.87 -30.04 7.85
C MET A 1017 -16.93 -28.93 7.80
N ALA A 1018 -18.02 -29.09 8.55
CA ALA A 1018 -19.07 -28.08 8.67
C ALA A 1018 -18.52 -26.79 9.32
N ASP A 1019 -17.75 -26.93 10.41
CA ASP A 1019 -17.07 -25.81 11.08
C ASP A 1019 -16.15 -25.04 10.11
N LEU A 1020 -15.25 -25.74 9.41
CA LEU A 1020 -14.34 -25.10 8.44
C LEU A 1020 -15.05 -24.48 7.24
N TRP A 1021 -16.18 -25.04 6.81
CA TRP A 1021 -16.97 -24.44 5.73
C TRP A 1021 -17.72 -23.19 6.19
N ALA A 1022 -18.24 -23.21 7.42
CA ALA A 1022 -19.11 -22.17 7.94
C ALA A 1022 -18.33 -20.97 8.50
N THR A 1023 -17.25 -21.21 9.26
CA THR A 1023 -16.48 -20.15 9.94
C THR A 1023 -15.02 -20.10 9.50
N GLY A 1024 -14.55 -21.12 8.77
CA GLY A 1024 -13.13 -21.30 8.50
C GLY A 1024 -12.32 -21.75 9.72
N ILE A 1025 -12.98 -22.02 10.86
CA ILE A 1025 -12.37 -22.38 12.14
C ILE A 1025 -13.01 -23.65 12.68
N SER A 1026 -12.20 -24.61 13.14
CA SER A 1026 -12.61 -25.81 13.87
C SER A 1026 -12.14 -25.73 15.32
N PRO A 1027 -13.01 -25.36 16.28
CA PRO A 1027 -12.61 -25.11 17.66
C PRO A 1027 -12.14 -26.36 18.42
N ASP A 1028 -12.72 -27.53 18.15
CA ASP A 1028 -12.44 -28.74 18.94
C ASP A 1028 -11.42 -29.68 18.29
N ASP A 1029 -11.19 -29.55 16.99
CA ASP A 1029 -10.43 -30.56 16.24
C ASP A 1029 -9.64 -30.00 15.04
N HIS A 1030 -8.79 -30.82 14.44
CA HIS A 1030 -7.96 -30.48 13.28
C HIS A 1030 -8.17 -31.50 12.14
N PRO A 1031 -8.24 -31.08 10.86
CA PRO A 1031 -8.48 -31.99 9.73
C PRO A 1031 -7.53 -33.18 9.64
N ILE A 1032 -6.27 -32.99 10.05
CA ILE A 1032 -5.26 -34.05 10.00
C ILE A 1032 -5.53 -35.15 11.03
N ARG A 1033 -6.21 -34.85 12.14
CA ARG A 1033 -6.54 -35.86 13.17
C ARG A 1033 -7.41 -36.98 12.61
N HIS A 1034 -8.34 -36.66 11.71
CA HIS A 1034 -9.23 -37.62 11.04
C HIS A 1034 -8.50 -38.60 10.11
N VAL A 1035 -7.34 -38.20 9.58
CA VAL A 1035 -6.51 -39.05 8.71
C VAL A 1035 -5.26 -39.57 9.43
N ARG A 1036 -5.07 -39.21 10.70
CA ARG A 1036 -3.87 -39.52 11.48
C ARG A 1036 -3.60 -41.03 11.61
N PRO A 1037 -4.58 -41.93 11.83
CA PRO A 1037 -4.32 -43.37 11.89
C PRO A 1037 -3.61 -43.90 10.63
N GLY A 1038 -4.06 -43.48 9.44
CA GLY A 1038 -3.42 -43.89 8.19
C GLY A 1038 -2.07 -43.21 7.92
N LEU A 1039 -1.81 -42.04 8.54
CA LEU A 1039 -0.48 -41.41 8.51
C LEU A 1039 0.49 -42.16 9.44
N ASP A 1040 0.04 -42.53 10.63
CA ASP A 1040 0.83 -43.27 11.63
C ASP A 1040 1.20 -44.67 11.10
N GLU A 1041 0.29 -45.38 10.44
CA GLU A 1041 0.57 -46.67 9.75
C GLU A 1041 1.65 -46.55 8.66
N ARG A 1042 1.77 -45.38 8.03
CA ARG A 1042 2.79 -45.09 7.01
C ARG A 1042 4.10 -44.55 7.60
N GLY A 1043 4.22 -44.44 8.92
CA GLY A 1043 5.38 -43.88 9.60
C GLY A 1043 5.59 -42.39 9.36
N ILE A 1044 4.51 -41.65 9.12
CA ILE A 1044 4.55 -40.20 8.87
C ILE A 1044 4.53 -39.47 10.22
N LEU A 1045 5.59 -38.70 10.50
CA LEU A 1045 5.79 -38.04 11.78
C LEU A 1045 4.88 -36.83 11.97
N ARG A 1046 4.58 -36.54 13.24
CA ARG A 1046 3.89 -35.31 13.69
C ARG A 1046 4.87 -34.16 13.86
N ALA A 1047 4.39 -32.92 13.78
CA ALA A 1047 5.23 -31.73 13.94
C ALA A 1047 6.02 -31.73 15.26
N ASN A 1048 5.38 -32.08 16.38
CA ASN A 1048 6.02 -32.12 17.70
C ASN A 1048 7.09 -33.22 17.87
N GLN A 1049 7.11 -34.24 16.99
CA GLN A 1049 8.10 -35.31 17.02
C GLN A 1049 9.38 -34.92 16.27
N LEU A 1050 9.33 -33.93 15.38
CA LEU A 1050 10.49 -33.49 14.59
C LEU A 1050 11.62 -32.91 15.44
N SER A 1051 11.30 -32.34 16.60
CA SER A 1051 12.29 -31.80 17.55
C SER A 1051 13.13 -32.89 18.24
N THR A 1052 12.65 -34.14 18.28
CA THR A 1052 13.33 -35.27 18.93
C THR A 1052 13.85 -36.30 17.94
N ALA A 1053 13.39 -36.27 16.68
CA ALA A 1053 13.93 -37.08 15.60
C ALA A 1053 15.41 -36.78 15.33
N GLU A 1054 16.14 -37.80 14.87
CA GLU A 1054 17.57 -37.71 14.59
C GLU A 1054 17.84 -36.76 13.41
N ASP A 1055 18.76 -35.82 13.61
CA ASP A 1055 19.14 -34.84 12.58
C ASP A 1055 19.73 -35.50 11.33
N GLY A 1056 19.47 -34.91 10.17
CA GLY A 1056 19.96 -35.40 8.88
C GLY A 1056 19.25 -36.65 8.35
N THR A 1057 18.32 -37.24 9.10
CA THR A 1057 17.54 -38.41 8.66
C THR A 1057 16.45 -38.03 7.66
N ARG A 1058 16.03 -39.01 6.84
CA ARG A 1058 14.91 -38.82 5.92
C ARG A 1058 13.60 -39.24 6.60
N VAL A 1059 12.68 -38.29 6.68
CA VAL A 1059 11.39 -38.48 7.32
C VAL A 1059 10.25 -38.14 6.36
N TYR A 1060 9.06 -38.64 6.67
CA TYR A 1060 7.82 -38.20 6.03
C TYR A 1060 7.05 -37.35 7.03
N VAL A 1061 6.48 -36.25 6.53
CA VAL A 1061 5.55 -35.40 7.28
C VAL A 1061 4.28 -35.20 6.46
N GLY A 1062 3.16 -34.94 7.12
CA GLY A 1062 1.88 -34.73 6.46
C GLY A 1062 1.10 -33.63 7.15
N GLY A 1063 0.55 -32.70 6.36
CA GLY A 1063 -0.17 -31.55 6.92
C GLY A 1063 -0.96 -30.77 5.88
N VAL A 1064 -1.76 -29.83 6.37
CA VAL A 1064 -2.46 -28.83 5.57
C VAL A 1064 -1.45 -27.76 5.15
N VAL A 1065 -1.45 -27.34 3.89
CA VAL A 1065 -0.57 -26.26 3.44
C VAL A 1065 -1.14 -24.94 3.91
N THR A 1066 -0.39 -24.22 4.75
CA THR A 1066 -0.79 -22.88 5.22
C THR A 1066 -0.25 -21.80 4.29
N HIS A 1067 1.02 -21.93 3.86
CA HIS A 1067 1.72 -20.90 3.09
C HIS A 1067 2.62 -21.46 1.99
N ARG A 1068 2.76 -20.68 0.91
CA ARG A 1068 3.76 -20.87 -0.14
C ARG A 1068 4.49 -19.57 -0.41
N GLN A 1069 5.80 -19.57 -0.25
CA GLN A 1069 6.62 -18.37 -0.41
C GLN A 1069 7.81 -18.62 -1.33
N ARG A 1070 8.06 -17.68 -2.23
CA ARG A 1070 9.26 -17.67 -3.07
C ARG A 1070 9.93 -16.31 -2.95
N PRO A 1071 10.81 -16.12 -1.94
CA PRO A 1071 11.55 -14.89 -1.79
C PRO A 1071 12.45 -14.67 -3.00
N ALA A 1072 12.53 -13.43 -3.49
CA ALA A 1072 13.42 -13.06 -4.60
C ALA A 1072 14.90 -13.37 -4.31
N THR A 1073 15.30 -13.31 -3.03
CA THR A 1073 16.66 -13.58 -2.55
C THR A 1073 17.04 -15.06 -2.52
N ALA A 1074 16.10 -15.97 -2.73
CA ALA A 1074 16.32 -17.40 -2.51
C ALA A 1074 16.65 -18.18 -3.81
N ALA A 1075 17.08 -17.50 -4.87
CA ALA A 1075 17.50 -18.11 -6.14
C ALA A 1075 16.51 -19.17 -6.69
N GLY A 1076 15.20 -18.90 -6.57
CA GLY A 1076 14.13 -19.78 -7.04
C GLY A 1076 13.69 -20.89 -6.07
N VAL A 1077 14.31 -21.01 -4.89
CA VAL A 1077 13.84 -21.91 -3.81
C VAL A 1077 12.46 -21.44 -3.31
N THR A 1078 11.56 -22.40 -3.12
CA THR A 1078 10.21 -22.14 -2.61
C THR A 1078 10.06 -22.75 -1.22
N PHE A 1079 9.57 -21.98 -0.26
CA PHE A 1079 9.28 -22.44 1.09
C PHE A 1079 7.79 -22.78 1.21
N LEU A 1080 7.51 -23.93 1.80
CA LEU A 1080 6.16 -24.38 2.16
C LEU A 1080 6.07 -24.43 3.68
N ASN A 1081 4.90 -24.08 4.23
CA ASN A 1081 4.60 -24.34 5.63
C ASN A 1081 3.40 -25.28 5.72
N LEU A 1082 3.58 -26.38 6.45
CA LEU A 1082 2.52 -27.37 6.72
C LEU A 1082 2.06 -27.24 8.17
N GLU A 1083 0.78 -27.44 8.41
CA GLU A 1083 0.20 -27.50 9.76
C GLU A 1083 -0.44 -28.87 9.99
N ASP A 1084 -0.16 -29.47 11.14
CA ASP A 1084 -0.85 -30.64 11.66
C ASP A 1084 -1.46 -30.35 13.04
N GLU A 1085 -2.12 -31.34 13.65
CA GLU A 1085 -2.79 -31.15 14.95
C GLU A 1085 -1.84 -30.85 16.12
N THR A 1086 -0.52 -30.95 15.90
CA THR A 1086 0.51 -30.74 16.92
C THR A 1086 1.34 -29.49 16.69
N GLY A 1087 1.37 -28.95 15.47
CA GLY A 1087 2.09 -27.70 15.18
C GLY A 1087 2.41 -27.48 13.70
N MET A 1088 3.32 -26.51 13.48
CA MET A 1088 3.78 -26.09 12.15
C MET A 1088 5.07 -26.80 11.74
N ILE A 1089 5.24 -27.01 10.45
CA ILE A 1089 6.40 -27.69 9.85
C ILE A 1089 6.90 -26.86 8.68
N ASN A 1090 8.14 -26.37 8.83
CA ASN A 1090 8.82 -25.60 7.81
C ASN A 1090 9.47 -26.51 6.78
N VAL A 1091 9.15 -26.28 5.50
CA VAL A 1091 9.62 -27.11 4.39
C VAL A 1091 10.33 -26.25 3.34
N VAL A 1092 11.51 -26.69 2.91
CA VAL A 1092 12.33 -26.05 1.88
C VAL A 1092 12.24 -26.86 0.59
N CYS A 1093 11.74 -26.28 -0.50
CA CYS A 1093 11.64 -26.92 -1.81
C CYS A 1093 12.61 -26.27 -2.80
N SER A 1094 13.59 -27.03 -3.28
CA SER A 1094 14.49 -26.57 -4.35
C SER A 1094 13.74 -26.32 -5.66
N ASN A 1095 14.32 -25.52 -6.56
CA ASN A 1095 13.74 -25.24 -7.88
C ASN A 1095 13.47 -26.54 -8.68
N GLY A 1096 14.39 -27.50 -8.63
CA GLY A 1096 14.23 -28.80 -9.27
C GLY A 1096 13.05 -29.60 -8.72
N VAL A 1097 12.88 -29.66 -7.40
CA VAL A 1097 11.74 -30.36 -6.77
C VAL A 1097 10.43 -29.65 -7.08
N TRP A 1098 10.41 -28.31 -7.00
CA TRP A 1098 9.24 -27.52 -7.33
C TRP A 1098 8.78 -27.76 -8.77
N ASN A 1099 9.69 -27.69 -9.74
CA ASN A 1099 9.35 -27.88 -11.15
C ASN A 1099 8.93 -29.32 -11.45
N ARG A 1100 9.60 -30.31 -10.84
CA ARG A 1100 9.24 -31.72 -11.00
C ARG A 1100 7.84 -32.04 -10.49
N TYR A 1101 7.42 -31.45 -9.37
CA TYR A 1101 6.10 -31.67 -8.76
C TYR A 1101 5.16 -30.46 -8.91
N ARG A 1102 5.35 -29.62 -9.94
CA ARG A 1102 4.72 -28.29 -10.08
C ARG A 1102 3.21 -28.29 -9.87
N ARG A 1103 2.51 -29.29 -10.41
CA ARG A 1103 1.05 -29.43 -10.26
C ARG A 1103 0.65 -29.69 -8.81
N VAL A 1104 1.25 -30.70 -8.18
CA VAL A 1104 1.00 -31.03 -6.76
C VAL A 1104 1.34 -29.84 -5.88
N ALA A 1105 2.53 -29.25 -6.08
CA ALA A 1105 3.06 -28.14 -5.32
C ALA A 1105 2.16 -26.90 -5.37
N ARG A 1106 1.58 -26.56 -6.53
CA ARG A 1106 0.70 -25.39 -6.69
C ARG A 1106 -0.75 -25.63 -6.30
N GLU A 1107 -1.30 -26.83 -6.58
CA GLU A 1107 -2.76 -27.05 -6.51
C GLU A 1107 -3.24 -27.74 -5.23
N SER A 1108 -2.36 -28.42 -4.48
CA SER A 1108 -2.81 -29.28 -3.36
C SER A 1108 -2.99 -28.48 -2.07
N SER A 1109 -4.16 -28.57 -1.44
CA SER A 1109 -4.43 -27.92 -0.15
C SER A 1109 -3.80 -28.64 1.06
N ALA A 1110 -3.43 -29.91 0.89
CA ALA A 1110 -2.70 -30.70 1.87
C ALA A 1110 -1.72 -31.66 1.17
N MET A 1111 -0.60 -31.94 1.83
CA MET A 1111 0.49 -32.70 1.24
C MET A 1111 1.13 -33.67 2.23
N ILE A 1112 1.64 -34.76 1.69
CA ILE A 1112 2.66 -35.58 2.35
C ILE A 1112 4.00 -35.24 1.69
N ILE A 1113 4.98 -34.90 2.51
CA ILE A 1113 6.31 -34.49 2.05
C ILE A 1113 7.34 -35.42 2.64
N ARG A 1114 8.17 -36.00 1.77
CA ARG A 1114 9.40 -36.67 2.17
C ARG A 1114 10.54 -35.69 2.04
N GLY A 1115 11.36 -35.60 3.08
CA GLY A 1115 12.54 -34.75 3.03
C GLY A 1115 13.59 -35.17 4.04
N ARG A 1116 14.75 -34.51 3.95
CA ARG A 1116 15.81 -34.61 4.94
C ARG A 1116 15.53 -33.61 6.06
N LEU A 1117 15.51 -34.09 7.30
CA LEU A 1117 15.37 -33.24 8.47
C LEU A 1117 16.70 -32.50 8.69
N GLU A 1118 16.63 -31.19 8.90
CA GLU A 1118 17.77 -30.35 9.26
C GLU A 1118 17.44 -29.60 10.54
N ARG A 1119 18.19 -29.89 11.60
CA ARG A 1119 18.14 -29.24 12.90
C ARG A 1119 19.43 -28.48 13.13
N SER A 1120 19.33 -27.16 13.28
CA SER A 1120 20.47 -26.32 13.58
C SER A 1120 20.06 -25.21 14.53
N GLN A 1121 20.81 -25.05 15.63
CA GLN A 1121 20.68 -23.95 16.59
C GLN A 1121 19.22 -23.66 17.02
N GLY A 1122 18.44 -24.71 17.32
CA GLY A 1122 17.05 -24.59 17.79
C GLY A 1122 15.98 -24.49 16.69
N VAL A 1123 16.35 -24.48 15.41
CA VAL A 1123 15.42 -24.43 14.28
C VAL A 1123 15.33 -25.79 13.60
N THR A 1124 14.10 -26.21 13.27
CA THR A 1124 13.83 -27.44 12.51
C THR A 1124 13.27 -27.11 11.14
N ASN A 1125 13.94 -27.58 10.08
CA ASN A 1125 13.47 -27.49 8.69
C ASN A 1125 13.45 -28.88 8.04
N LEU A 1126 12.59 -29.05 7.05
CA LEU A 1126 12.57 -30.24 6.19
C LEU A 1126 12.94 -29.86 4.76
N VAL A 1127 14.07 -30.34 4.27
CA VAL A 1127 14.45 -30.16 2.85
C VAL A 1127 13.74 -31.21 2.01
N ALA A 1128 12.78 -30.78 1.20
CA ALA A 1128 11.88 -31.66 0.46
C ALA A 1128 12.58 -32.36 -0.71
N ASP A 1129 12.37 -33.68 -0.81
CA ASP A 1129 12.81 -34.54 -1.92
C ASP A 1129 11.62 -34.99 -2.80
N LYS A 1130 10.43 -35.12 -2.20
CA LYS A 1130 9.21 -35.63 -2.85
C LYS A 1130 7.96 -34.97 -2.27
N LEU A 1131 7.06 -34.55 -3.16
CA LEU A 1131 5.74 -34.01 -2.81
C LEU A 1131 4.64 -34.95 -3.28
N GLU A 1132 3.76 -35.34 -2.37
CA GLU A 1132 2.58 -36.17 -2.64
C GLU A 1132 1.32 -35.44 -2.20
N ARG A 1133 0.23 -35.58 -2.95
CA ARG A 1133 -1.07 -35.03 -2.55
C ARG A 1133 -1.62 -35.83 -1.38
N LEU A 1134 -2.02 -35.15 -0.31
CA LEU A 1134 -2.83 -35.73 0.74
C LEU A 1134 -4.32 -35.48 0.41
N PRO A 1135 -5.11 -36.51 0.06
CA PRO A 1135 -6.54 -36.32 -0.14
C PRO A 1135 -7.20 -36.01 1.21
N LEU A 1136 -7.63 -34.76 1.38
CA LEU A 1136 -8.51 -34.34 2.46
C LEU A 1136 -9.88 -34.00 1.89
N ALA A 1137 -10.94 -34.39 2.61
CA ALA A 1137 -12.30 -33.99 2.28
C ALA A 1137 -12.54 -32.49 2.56
N ALA A 1138 -11.84 -31.94 3.56
CA ALA A 1138 -11.88 -30.52 3.87
C ALA A 1138 -11.15 -29.70 2.80
N LYS A 1139 -11.85 -28.71 2.22
CA LYS A 1139 -11.23 -27.70 1.34
C LYS A 1139 -10.63 -26.60 2.22
N THR A 1140 -9.30 -26.58 2.30
CA THR A 1140 -8.55 -25.52 2.96
C THR A 1140 -7.91 -24.59 1.93
N THR A 1141 -7.81 -23.30 2.26
CA THR A 1141 -7.15 -22.30 1.42
C THR A 1141 -5.82 -21.89 2.05
N SER A 1142 -4.78 -21.80 1.23
CA SER A 1142 -3.45 -21.36 1.62
C SER A 1142 -3.18 -19.92 1.17
N ARG A 1143 -2.24 -19.25 1.84
CA ARG A 1143 -1.69 -17.98 1.37
C ARG A 1143 -0.49 -18.25 0.45
N ASP A 1144 -0.67 -17.94 -0.83
CA ASP A 1144 0.30 -18.27 -1.88
C ASP A 1144 0.93 -17.02 -2.50
N PHE A 1145 2.27 -16.98 -2.53
CA PHE A 1145 3.11 -16.01 -3.27
C PHE A 1145 2.80 -14.52 -2.98
N ARG A 1146 2.44 -14.22 -1.73
CA ARG A 1146 2.28 -12.85 -1.23
C ARG A 1146 3.52 -12.35 -0.53
#